data_AF-A0A836FS01-F1
#
_entry.id   AF-A0A836FS01-F1
#
_cell.length_a   1.000
_cell.length_b   1.000
_cell.length_c   1.000
_cell.angle_alpha   90.00
_cell.angle_beta   90.00
_cell.angle_gamma   90.00
#
_symmetry.space_group_name_H-M   'P 1'
#
loop_
_entity.id
_entity.type
_entity.pdbx_description
1 polymer ?
#
loop_
_entity_poly.entity_id
_entity_poly.type
_entity_poly.pdbx_seq_one_letter_code
_entity_poly.pdbx_strand_id
1 'polypeptide(L)'
;MSSATADGVTSATAEEAKLAEQPTSSVPPLEPIIPHCTPYKYYRVPDGLKRLRRKQKVGIIFGYVGERYCGLQWNHLPEYPTIEEALMKALFETDMISEVNFSNLKVQQLLNFERASRTDKGVHALRNVVSVTVMLPYDPAYTKKCLAALRERSEGAAAGEAHSTVGDVEDDASDADAAVFSCEEAKRLLNEALPRDLHVYAVVPVTRSFNAYLNCGGRRYEYYLPTFSLMTRTEYSTAYFPPSLAPSQPTLREVGFVPGKHSKHGAPRPTPATDEEEEARRRRYANSARKSKGHFPKRKKAKAAACAVEAATLRAAPPDLAPPHTSSPFSSSAVPAGPMNTSAQEDGEVAEEEEETENQDSDMDVQAALERAAADGPCEEHYATHFHDGLFESMILFRTIPADAMRHVANYRLAAEQLERIRRLFHEYEGTHCYHNFTPGGRSYDASCHRFIRSITVSDPFVLSPEEALLQQSIDSWSLGRFYSPDERVAATYEEWVTEGETAGMQDALASASEEKTRQIPKNVDAALRERMRKHIRDVYAGGIEVVRIELDGQSFMLNQIRKMIGAVICIAAAGLPDGHIREVLLRKDVRRGIPMVPANGLFLSHLDFSGYNRRLERIQSNGKNGSGKGALDVEAGADADEVEAQRRRIVSVVLRNEMAEDIMGKWMRSLRHVLRLAWKHTLD
;
A
#
# COMPACT_ATOMS: atom_id res chain seq x y z
N MET A 1 26.25 -90.46 41.06
CA MET A 1 27.58 -90.39 41.68
C MET A 1 27.97 -88.92 41.80
N SER A 2 28.31 -88.49 43.02
CA SER A 2 28.82 -87.16 43.45
C SER A 2 27.92 -85.95 43.14
N SER A 3 27.20 -85.32 44.07
CA SER A 3 27.62 -84.59 45.29
C SER A 3 28.71 -83.55 45.00
N ALA A 4 28.65 -82.29 45.45
CA ALA A 4 27.92 -81.71 46.57
C ALA A 4 27.83 -80.16 46.47
N THR A 5 26.76 -79.58 47.08
CA THR A 5 26.71 -78.39 47.97
C THR A 5 27.24 -77.02 47.48
N ALA A 6 26.62 -75.87 47.75
CA ALA A 6 25.45 -75.47 48.54
C ALA A 6 25.16 -73.97 48.33
N ASP A 7 23.89 -73.60 48.58
CA ASP A 7 23.35 -72.33 49.11
C ASP A 7 23.63 -70.99 48.39
N GLY A 8 22.65 -70.12 48.12
CA GLY A 8 21.23 -70.12 48.45
C GLY A 8 20.61 -68.72 48.28
N VAL A 9 19.27 -68.68 48.24
CA VAL A 9 18.38 -67.54 48.60
C VAL A 9 18.23 -66.44 47.53
N THR A 10 17.27 -66.56 46.58
CA THR A 10 15.89 -65.96 46.56
C THR A 10 15.86 -64.42 46.56
N SER A 11 15.06 -63.66 45.81
CA SER A 11 13.81 -63.89 45.08
C SER A 11 13.54 -62.71 44.12
N ALA A 12 12.85 -63.01 43.02
CA ALA A 12 11.79 -62.21 42.38
C ALA A 12 11.93 -60.67 42.29
N THR A 13 12.21 -60.16 41.09
CA THR A 13 11.49 -59.04 40.45
C THR A 13 11.66 -59.11 38.92
N ALA A 14 10.86 -59.95 38.26
CA ALA A 14 10.77 -60.01 36.79
C ALA A 14 9.62 -59.14 36.23
N GLU A 15 9.20 -58.11 36.97
CA GLU A 15 8.05 -57.26 36.62
C GLU A 15 8.31 -55.75 36.75
N GLU A 16 9.57 -55.30 36.63
CA GLU A 16 9.92 -53.86 36.59
C GLU A 16 10.81 -53.45 35.40
N ALA A 17 11.19 -54.37 34.52
CA ALA A 17 12.05 -54.08 33.36
C ALA A 17 11.30 -53.94 32.02
N LYS A 18 9.97 -53.71 32.05
CA LYS A 18 9.12 -53.55 30.85
C LYS A 18 8.34 -52.23 30.78
N LEU A 19 8.73 -51.25 31.59
CA LEU A 19 8.13 -49.91 31.61
C LEU A 19 9.14 -48.79 31.29
N ALA A 20 10.18 -49.08 30.50
CA ALA A 20 11.23 -48.11 30.13
C ALA A 20 11.28 -47.78 28.62
N GLU A 21 10.33 -48.25 27.82
CA GLU A 21 10.19 -47.88 26.41
C GLU A 21 8.72 -47.66 26.08
N GLN A 22 8.12 -46.60 26.62
CA GLN A 22 6.99 -46.00 25.92
C GLN A 22 7.59 -45.09 24.83
N PRO A 23 7.23 -45.26 23.54
CA PRO A 23 7.63 -44.30 22.55
C PRO A 23 7.02 -42.97 22.98
N THR A 24 7.85 -41.96 23.20
CA THR A 24 7.38 -40.57 23.18
C THR A 24 6.54 -40.47 21.93
N SER A 25 5.24 -40.24 22.09
CA SER A 25 4.32 -39.99 20.99
C SER A 25 4.95 -38.89 20.13
N SER A 26 5.68 -39.28 19.10
CA SER A 26 6.34 -38.39 18.16
C SER A 26 5.23 -37.92 17.24
N VAL A 27 4.39 -37.01 17.77
CA VAL A 27 3.58 -36.16 16.92
C VAL A 27 4.58 -35.57 15.92
N PRO A 28 4.41 -35.81 14.61
CA PRO A 28 5.32 -35.24 13.62
C PRO A 28 5.36 -33.72 13.87
N PRO A 29 6.56 -33.10 13.86
CA PRO A 29 6.68 -31.66 14.07
C PRO A 29 5.73 -30.95 13.11
N LEU A 30 4.98 -29.97 13.63
CA LEU A 30 3.99 -29.30 12.81
C LEU A 30 4.74 -28.49 11.75
N GLU A 31 4.38 -28.69 10.49
CA GLU A 31 5.00 -27.91 9.42
C GLU A 31 4.58 -26.44 9.55
N PRO A 32 5.55 -25.51 9.68
CA PRO A 32 5.24 -24.10 9.77
C PRO A 32 4.62 -23.60 8.45
N ILE A 33 3.66 -22.67 8.52
CA ILE A 33 3.04 -22.09 7.30
C ILE A 33 4.08 -21.33 6.46
N ILE A 34 5.08 -20.73 7.11
CA ILE A 34 6.18 -20.05 6.45
C ILE A 34 7.40 -21.00 6.46
N PRO A 35 7.89 -21.42 5.29
CA PRO A 35 9.07 -22.27 5.20
C PRO A 35 10.31 -21.65 5.85
N HIS A 36 11.27 -22.49 6.26
CA HIS A 36 12.56 -22.08 6.81
C HIS A 36 12.48 -21.15 8.04
N CYS A 37 11.43 -21.30 8.84
CA CYS A 37 11.33 -20.68 10.16
C CYS A 37 11.78 -21.68 11.21
N THR A 38 12.62 -21.23 12.14
CA THR A 38 13.11 -22.08 13.23
C THR A 38 12.46 -21.65 14.54
N PRO A 39 11.66 -22.50 15.21
CA PRO A 39 11.10 -22.14 16.50
C PRO A 39 12.22 -21.84 17.49
N TYR A 40 12.01 -20.83 18.34
CA TYR A 40 12.94 -20.44 19.41
C TYR A 40 14.33 -19.97 18.96
N LYS A 41 14.48 -19.55 17.70
CA LYS A 41 15.77 -19.13 17.14
C LYS A 41 16.42 -17.99 17.91
N TYR A 42 15.65 -16.98 18.31
CA TYR A 42 16.19 -15.80 19.02
C TYR A 42 15.89 -15.83 20.51
N TYR A 43 14.83 -16.52 20.91
CA TYR A 43 14.45 -16.61 22.31
C TYR A 43 13.66 -17.89 22.56
N ARG A 44 14.06 -18.62 23.60
CA ARG A 44 13.32 -19.75 24.16
C ARG A 44 13.00 -19.45 25.61
N VAL A 45 11.74 -19.55 25.99
CA VAL A 45 11.38 -19.49 27.41
C VAL A 45 12.06 -20.64 28.17
N PRO A 46 12.77 -20.35 29.28
CA PRO A 46 13.41 -21.38 30.08
C PRO A 46 12.42 -22.45 30.56
N ASP A 47 12.87 -23.70 30.57
CA ASP A 47 12.06 -24.81 31.06
C ASP A 47 11.76 -24.63 32.56
N GLY A 48 10.49 -24.83 32.93
CA GLY A 48 9.95 -24.50 34.27
C GLY A 48 9.16 -23.18 34.34
N LEU A 49 9.44 -22.20 33.45
CA LEU A 49 8.71 -20.92 33.44
C LEU A 49 7.48 -20.91 32.51
N LYS A 50 7.38 -21.86 31.57
CA LYS A 50 6.32 -21.88 30.53
C LYS A 50 4.87 -21.73 31.04
N ARG A 51 4.54 -22.24 32.24
CA ARG A 51 3.16 -22.22 32.79
C ARG A 51 2.66 -20.83 33.19
N LEU A 52 3.57 -19.88 33.45
CA LEU A 52 3.20 -18.54 33.93
C LEU A 52 2.78 -17.58 32.81
N ARG A 53 3.02 -17.91 31.53
CA ARG A 53 2.75 -16.99 30.40
C ARG A 53 1.25 -16.83 30.15
N ARG A 54 0.80 -15.57 30.10
CA ARG A 54 -0.57 -15.20 29.72
C ARG A 54 -0.62 -14.55 28.35
N LYS A 55 -1.70 -14.84 27.60
CA LYS A 55 -2.00 -14.15 26.34
C LYS A 55 -2.36 -12.69 26.61
N GLN A 56 -1.71 -11.77 25.91
CA GLN A 56 -1.93 -10.34 26.00
C GLN A 56 -2.17 -9.75 24.62
N LYS A 57 -3.15 -8.85 24.53
CA LYS A 57 -3.36 -8.02 23.34
C LYS A 57 -2.36 -6.87 23.40
N VAL A 58 -1.57 -6.70 22.35
CA VAL A 58 -0.58 -5.63 22.21
C VAL A 58 -0.80 -4.84 20.92
N GLY A 59 -0.40 -3.58 20.92
CA GLY A 59 -0.13 -2.78 19.73
C GLY A 59 1.37 -2.80 19.46
N ILE A 60 1.78 -3.00 18.21
CA ILE A 60 3.18 -2.91 17.78
C ILE A 60 3.29 -1.70 16.88
N ILE A 61 4.18 -0.77 17.22
CA ILE A 61 4.48 0.44 16.46
C ILE A 61 5.79 0.21 15.72
N PHE A 62 5.78 0.29 14.39
CA PHE A 62 6.92 -0.08 13.57
C PHE A 62 6.97 0.71 12.25
N GLY A 63 8.15 0.85 11.69
CA GLY A 63 8.41 1.46 10.38
C GLY A 63 9.07 0.48 9.44
N TYR A 64 8.99 0.74 8.14
CA TYR A 64 9.63 -0.08 7.13
C TYR A 64 9.97 0.64 5.82
N VAL A 65 11.05 0.20 5.17
CA VAL A 65 11.36 0.50 3.77
C VAL A 65 10.67 -0.55 2.88
N GLY A 66 9.68 -0.12 2.10
CA GLY A 66 8.81 -1.02 1.33
C GLY A 66 9.39 -1.60 0.05
N GLU A 67 10.54 -1.12 -0.45
CA GLU A 67 11.07 -1.47 -1.78
C GLU A 67 11.31 -2.97 -2.00
N ARG A 68 11.43 -3.75 -0.91
CA ARG A 68 11.65 -5.21 -0.96
C ARG A 68 10.42 -6.05 -0.66
N TYR A 69 9.25 -5.41 -0.62
CA TYR A 69 8.02 -6.05 -0.20
C TYR A 69 6.86 -5.79 -1.16
N CYS A 70 6.04 -6.82 -1.35
CA CYS A 70 4.77 -6.78 -2.07
C CYS A 70 3.63 -6.16 -1.24
N GLY A 71 3.96 -5.09 -0.52
CA GLY A 71 3.06 -4.35 0.36
C GLY A 71 3.00 -4.91 1.77
N LEU A 72 2.12 -4.33 2.58
CA LEU A 72 2.01 -4.74 3.98
C LEU A 72 1.31 -6.09 4.14
N GLN A 73 0.28 -6.36 3.34
CA GLN A 73 -0.62 -7.48 3.58
C GLN A 73 -0.04 -8.81 3.14
N TRP A 74 0.02 -9.78 4.06
CA TRP A 74 0.38 -11.15 3.72
C TRP A 74 -0.61 -11.77 2.73
N ASN A 75 -0.06 -12.27 1.63
CA ASN A 75 -0.76 -12.90 0.51
C ASN A 75 -0.64 -14.44 0.54
N HIS A 76 0.14 -15.01 1.47
CA HIS A 76 0.47 -16.43 1.60
C HIS A 76 1.17 -17.04 0.36
N LEU A 77 1.88 -16.21 -0.41
CA LEU A 77 2.69 -16.66 -1.55
C LEU A 77 4.17 -16.46 -1.20
N PRO A 78 4.96 -17.53 -0.99
CA PRO A 78 6.36 -17.43 -0.57
C PRO A 78 7.25 -16.60 -1.50
N GLU A 79 6.90 -16.50 -2.78
CA GLU A 79 7.66 -15.76 -3.79
C GLU A 79 7.44 -14.23 -3.70
N TYR A 80 6.45 -13.80 -2.92
CA TYR A 80 6.02 -12.41 -2.83
C TYR A 80 6.08 -11.92 -1.39
N PRO A 81 7.29 -11.60 -0.88
CA PRO A 81 7.51 -11.27 0.52
C PRO A 81 6.67 -10.06 0.94
N THR A 82 6.12 -10.10 2.15
CA THR A 82 5.32 -9.00 2.69
C THR A 82 5.79 -8.59 4.09
N ILE A 83 5.42 -7.38 4.50
CA ILE A 83 5.77 -6.86 5.84
C ILE A 83 5.17 -7.72 6.95
N GLU A 84 3.92 -8.15 6.79
CA GLU A 84 3.27 -9.03 7.76
C GLU A 84 3.90 -10.41 7.84
N GLU A 85 4.33 -10.98 6.72
CA GLU A 85 5.05 -12.25 6.73
C GLU A 85 6.32 -12.16 7.59
N ALA A 86 7.13 -11.12 7.37
CA ALA A 86 8.35 -10.88 8.14
C ALA A 86 8.04 -10.69 9.65
N LEU A 87 6.98 -9.94 9.99
CA LEU A 87 6.58 -9.73 11.38
C LEU A 87 6.04 -11.01 12.03
N MET A 88 5.25 -11.81 11.31
CA MET A 88 4.74 -13.09 11.78
C MET A 88 5.86 -14.10 12.02
N LYS A 89 6.83 -14.15 11.11
CA LYS A 89 8.06 -14.94 11.28
C LYS A 89 8.81 -14.52 12.54
N ALA A 90 9.09 -13.23 12.71
CA ALA A 90 9.79 -12.72 13.89
C ALA A 90 9.08 -13.09 15.20
N LEU A 91 7.76 -12.87 15.28
CA LEU A 91 6.95 -13.24 16.44
C LEU A 91 7.01 -14.73 16.79
N PHE A 92 7.11 -15.61 15.79
CA PHE A 92 7.24 -17.05 15.98
C PHE A 92 8.67 -17.43 16.42
N GLU A 93 9.69 -16.91 15.75
CA GLU A 93 11.11 -17.19 16.04
C GLU A 93 11.55 -16.67 17.42
N THR A 94 10.80 -15.73 18.01
CA THR A 94 10.99 -15.19 19.38
C THR A 94 10.04 -15.81 20.41
N ASP A 95 9.40 -16.94 20.12
CA ASP A 95 8.47 -17.66 21.02
C ASP A 95 7.25 -16.85 21.49
N MET A 96 6.83 -15.80 20.77
CA MET A 96 5.65 -15.00 21.15
C MET A 96 4.34 -15.59 20.64
N ILE A 97 4.42 -16.48 19.63
CA ILE A 97 3.33 -17.25 19.04
C ILE A 97 3.68 -18.74 19.14
N SER A 98 2.69 -19.57 19.49
CA SER A 98 2.88 -21.03 19.55
C SER A 98 2.95 -21.67 18.16
N GLU A 99 3.69 -22.77 18.04
CA GLU A 99 3.80 -23.59 16.83
C GLU A 99 2.43 -24.05 16.30
N VAL A 100 1.51 -24.42 17.20
CA VAL A 100 0.13 -24.80 16.84
C VAL A 100 -0.61 -23.66 16.13
N ASN A 101 -0.44 -22.42 16.59
CA ASN A 101 -1.05 -21.27 15.93
C ASN A 101 -0.34 -20.98 14.61
N PHE A 102 0.99 -21.00 14.61
CA PHE A 102 1.82 -20.66 13.45
C PHE A 102 1.77 -21.67 12.31
N SER A 103 1.31 -22.89 12.58
CA SER A 103 1.08 -23.94 11.57
C SER A 103 -0.35 -23.93 11.00
N ASN A 104 -1.22 -23.05 11.50
CA ASN A 104 -2.62 -22.94 11.05
C ASN A 104 -2.82 -21.82 10.03
N LEU A 105 -3.31 -22.11 8.82
CA LEU A 105 -3.59 -21.13 7.76
C LEU A 105 -4.45 -19.91 8.22
N LYS A 106 -5.19 -20.02 9.32
CA LYS A 106 -5.95 -18.93 9.95
C LYS A 106 -5.22 -18.23 11.10
N VAL A 107 -3.89 -18.28 11.12
CA VAL A 107 -3.05 -17.73 12.21
C VAL A 107 -3.39 -16.27 12.51
N GLN A 108 -3.60 -15.43 11.49
CA GLN A 108 -3.96 -14.03 11.70
C GLN A 108 -5.29 -13.88 12.46
N GLN A 109 -6.30 -14.69 12.15
CA GLN A 109 -7.58 -14.68 12.88
C GLN A 109 -7.42 -15.20 14.32
N LEU A 110 -6.63 -16.27 14.51
CA LEU A 110 -6.37 -16.86 15.84
C LEU A 110 -5.66 -15.90 16.78
N LEU A 111 -4.85 -14.98 16.23
CA LEU A 111 -4.12 -13.97 16.99
C LEU A 111 -4.84 -12.61 17.02
N ASN A 112 -6.06 -12.51 16.49
CA ASN A 112 -6.77 -11.24 16.31
C ASN A 112 -5.89 -10.17 15.64
N PHE A 113 -5.13 -10.54 14.61
CA PHE A 113 -4.19 -9.65 13.93
C PHE A 113 -4.95 -8.60 13.10
N GLU A 114 -4.74 -7.32 13.42
CA GLU A 114 -5.39 -6.18 12.77
C GLU A 114 -4.36 -5.11 12.42
N ARG A 115 -4.56 -4.40 11.31
CA ARG A 115 -3.66 -3.35 10.81
C ARG A 115 -4.33 -1.97 10.87
N ALA A 116 -3.60 -0.93 11.21
CA ALA A 116 -4.14 0.42 11.20
C ALA A 116 -4.28 1.01 9.78
N SER A 117 -3.29 0.75 8.93
CA SER A 117 -3.25 1.19 7.54
C SER A 117 -2.61 0.13 6.64
N ARG A 118 -3.18 -0.03 5.44
CA ARG A 118 -2.62 -0.87 4.38
C ARG A 118 -1.76 0.00 3.47
N THR A 119 -0.66 -0.58 3.00
CA THR A 119 0.23 0.01 2.00
C THR A 119 0.35 -0.94 0.83
N ASP A 120 0.40 -0.37 -0.37
CA ASP A 120 0.57 -1.11 -1.60
C ASP A 120 2.02 -1.58 -1.77
N LYS A 121 2.27 -2.37 -2.81
CA LYS A 121 3.59 -2.87 -3.19
C LYS A 121 4.62 -1.74 -3.27
N GLY A 122 5.81 -1.94 -2.69
CA GLY A 122 6.90 -0.96 -2.72
C GLY A 122 6.71 0.26 -1.81
N VAL A 123 5.50 0.52 -1.27
CA VAL A 123 5.20 1.71 -0.46
C VAL A 123 5.82 1.60 0.93
N HIS A 124 6.44 2.69 1.39
CA HIS A 124 7.11 2.78 2.70
C HIS A 124 6.14 3.19 3.82
N ALA A 125 6.56 3.00 5.07
CA ALA A 125 5.89 3.59 6.23
C ALA A 125 6.88 3.95 7.32
N LEU A 126 6.77 5.15 7.88
CA LEU A 126 7.59 5.58 8.99
C LEU A 126 7.08 5.01 10.31
N ARG A 127 5.76 5.07 10.55
CA ARG A 127 5.10 4.57 11.77
C ARG A 127 3.73 3.99 11.44
N ASN A 128 3.70 2.68 11.19
CA ASN A 128 2.48 1.91 11.11
C ASN A 128 2.22 1.19 12.46
N VAL A 129 0.98 0.73 12.65
CA VAL A 129 0.55 0.02 13.85
C VAL A 129 -0.22 -1.22 13.47
N VAL A 130 0.14 -2.34 14.08
CA VAL A 130 -0.69 -3.55 14.11
C VAL A 130 -1.10 -3.85 15.53
N SER A 131 -2.22 -4.54 15.69
CA SER A 131 -2.62 -5.10 16.98
C SER A 131 -2.69 -6.61 16.89
N VAL A 132 -2.13 -7.31 17.87
CA VAL A 132 -1.99 -8.78 17.86
C VAL A 132 -2.05 -9.32 19.29
N THR A 133 -2.57 -10.53 19.44
CA THR A 133 -2.60 -11.26 20.71
C THR A 133 -1.39 -12.18 20.78
N VAL A 134 -0.48 -11.93 21.72
CA VAL A 134 0.79 -12.65 21.86
C VAL A 134 1.03 -13.06 23.30
N MET A 135 2.02 -13.91 23.52
CA MET A 135 2.58 -14.13 24.84
C MET A 135 3.89 -13.33 24.91
N LEU A 136 4.02 -12.40 25.85
CA LEU A 136 5.25 -11.59 25.97
C LEU A 136 6.43 -12.41 26.52
N PRO A 137 7.68 -12.02 26.22
CA PRO A 137 8.86 -12.58 26.87
C PRO A 137 8.91 -12.15 28.34
N TYR A 138 9.65 -12.91 29.14
CA TYR A 138 9.90 -12.54 30.53
C TYR A 138 10.82 -11.33 30.59
N ASP A 139 10.67 -10.54 31.66
CA ASP A 139 11.69 -9.55 31.98
C ASP A 139 13.04 -10.25 32.25
N PRO A 140 14.16 -9.76 31.69
CA PRO A 140 15.47 -10.36 31.93
C PRO A 140 15.87 -10.43 33.41
N ALA A 141 15.52 -9.42 34.22
CA ALA A 141 15.81 -9.40 35.65
C ALA A 141 14.95 -10.44 36.40
N TYR A 142 13.67 -10.55 36.04
CA TYR A 142 12.79 -11.60 36.57
C TYR A 142 13.33 -13.00 36.25
N THR A 143 13.71 -13.24 35.00
CA THR A 143 14.28 -14.51 34.54
C THR A 143 15.53 -14.89 35.34
N LYS A 144 16.44 -13.93 35.54
CA LYS A 144 17.66 -14.14 36.33
C LYS A 144 17.35 -14.55 37.77
N LYS A 145 16.39 -13.88 38.42
CA LYS A 145 15.95 -14.19 39.79
C LYS A 145 15.35 -15.59 39.90
N CYS A 146 14.46 -15.97 38.98
CA CYS A 146 13.84 -17.29 38.98
C CYS A 146 14.84 -18.42 38.73
N LEU A 147 15.78 -18.23 37.79
CA LEU A 147 16.80 -19.23 37.52
C LEU A 147 17.78 -19.40 38.69
N ALA A 148 18.12 -18.33 39.41
CA ALA A 148 18.92 -18.42 40.63
C ALA A 148 18.19 -19.24 41.71
N ALA A 149 16.91 -18.96 41.96
CA ALA A 149 16.10 -19.69 42.93
C ALA A 149 15.84 -21.16 42.55
N LEU A 150 15.88 -21.51 41.26
CA LEU A 150 15.81 -22.90 40.78
C LEU A 150 17.14 -23.63 41.01
N ARG A 151 18.28 -22.96 40.80
CA ARG A 151 19.62 -23.52 41.08
C ARG A 151 19.79 -23.80 42.57
N GLU A 152 19.46 -22.83 43.42
CA GLU A 152 19.53 -22.99 44.89
C GLU A 152 18.66 -24.17 45.38
N ARG A 153 17.47 -24.37 44.79
CA ARG A 153 16.63 -25.53 45.11
C ARG A 153 17.20 -26.86 44.61
N SER A 154 17.82 -26.88 43.44
CA SER A 154 18.48 -28.09 42.93
C SER A 154 19.74 -28.45 43.73
N GLU A 155 20.48 -27.45 44.21
CA GLU A 155 21.68 -27.62 45.04
C GLU A 155 21.31 -28.00 46.48
N GLY A 156 20.25 -27.41 47.04
CA GLY A 156 19.70 -27.78 48.35
C GLY A 156 19.08 -29.19 48.37
N ALA A 157 18.43 -29.61 47.27
CA ALA A 157 17.93 -30.98 47.13
C ALA A 157 19.06 -32.02 47.01
N ALA A 158 20.22 -31.65 46.47
CA ALA A 158 21.41 -32.49 46.42
C ALA A 158 22.15 -32.59 47.76
N ALA A 159 21.90 -31.68 48.70
CA ALA A 159 22.54 -31.62 50.03
C ALA A 159 21.81 -32.40 51.14
N GLY A 160 20.72 -33.12 50.82
CA GLY A 160 20.23 -34.21 51.67
C GLY A 160 19.28 -33.85 52.81
N GLU A 161 18.27 -33.02 52.58
CA GLU A 161 17.06 -33.05 53.42
C GLU A 161 15.80 -33.20 52.55
N ALA A 162 15.30 -34.44 52.49
CA ALA A 162 13.99 -34.74 51.94
C ALA A 162 12.91 -34.21 52.90
N HIS A 163 12.40 -33.01 52.63
CA HIS A 163 11.10 -32.61 53.14
C HIS A 163 10.08 -32.63 52.01
N SER A 164 9.24 -33.65 52.03
CA SER A 164 8.07 -33.78 51.17
C SER A 164 7.03 -32.74 51.57
N THR A 165 6.99 -31.63 50.84
CA THR A 165 5.77 -30.85 50.66
C THR A 165 5.65 -30.47 49.19
N VAL A 166 4.80 -31.21 48.48
CA VAL A 166 4.12 -30.68 47.29
C VAL A 166 3.18 -29.61 47.81
N GLY A 167 3.73 -28.43 48.08
CA GLY A 167 2.98 -27.21 48.30
C GLY A 167 2.87 -26.54 46.95
N ASP A 168 1.66 -26.57 46.38
CA ASP A 168 1.25 -25.57 45.41
C ASP A 168 1.67 -24.20 45.98
N VAL A 169 2.56 -23.51 45.27
CA VAL A 169 2.78 -22.09 45.55
C VAL A 169 1.47 -21.43 45.13
N GLU A 170 0.54 -21.32 46.07
CA GLU A 170 -0.59 -20.43 45.96
C GLU A 170 -0.01 -19.05 45.67
N ASP A 171 -0.26 -18.59 44.45
CA ASP A 171 0.02 -17.25 43.96
C ASP A 171 -0.74 -16.25 44.85
N ASP A 172 -0.10 -15.84 45.94
CA ASP A 172 -0.55 -14.71 46.74
C ASP A 172 -0.24 -13.43 45.93
N ALA A 173 -1.11 -13.17 44.96
CA ALA A 173 -1.10 -12.03 44.06
C ALA A 173 -1.36 -10.73 44.84
N SER A 174 -0.37 -10.31 45.63
CA SER A 174 -0.35 -9.02 46.33
C SER A 174 0.67 -8.11 45.67
N ASP A 175 0.17 -7.16 44.86
CA ASP A 175 0.70 -5.84 44.47
C ASP A 175 2.21 -5.61 44.18
N ALA A 176 3.05 -6.65 44.05
CA ALA A 176 4.44 -6.58 43.56
C ALA A 176 4.54 -6.84 42.04
N ASP A 177 3.41 -6.73 41.33
CA ASP A 177 3.12 -7.24 39.97
C ASP A 177 3.71 -6.39 38.81
N ALA A 178 4.74 -5.58 39.09
CA ALA A 178 5.43 -4.78 38.10
C ALA A 178 6.62 -5.57 37.50
N ALA A 179 6.41 -6.05 36.27
CA ALA A 179 7.41 -6.56 35.33
C ALA A 179 7.82 -8.06 35.40
N VAL A 180 6.86 -8.98 35.52
CA VAL A 180 7.11 -10.39 35.13
C VAL A 180 7.37 -10.51 33.62
N PHE A 181 6.63 -9.74 32.81
CA PHE A 181 6.77 -9.71 31.34
C PHE A 181 7.22 -8.34 30.87
N SER A 182 8.05 -8.31 29.83
CA SER A 182 8.64 -7.05 29.35
C SER A 182 8.30 -6.79 27.88
N CYS A 183 7.71 -5.61 27.63
CA CYS A 183 7.49 -5.11 26.28
C CYS A 183 8.79 -4.57 25.65
N GLU A 184 9.72 -4.08 26.46
CA GLU A 184 11.04 -3.64 26.01
C GLU A 184 11.87 -4.83 25.51
N GLU A 185 11.85 -5.96 26.23
CA GLU A 185 12.50 -7.17 25.75
C GLU A 185 11.81 -7.71 24.49
N ALA A 186 10.50 -7.56 24.37
CA ALA A 186 9.78 -7.90 23.15
C ALA A 186 10.23 -7.05 21.95
N LYS A 187 10.36 -5.73 22.14
CA LYS A 187 10.91 -4.81 21.12
C LYS A 187 12.31 -5.23 20.71
N ARG A 188 13.21 -5.49 21.67
CA ARG A 188 14.59 -5.89 21.42
C ARG A 188 14.67 -7.17 20.58
N LEU A 189 13.97 -8.22 21.01
CA LEU A 189 13.93 -9.52 20.33
C LEU A 189 13.32 -9.43 18.92
N LEU A 190 12.27 -8.62 18.74
CA LEU A 190 11.68 -8.43 17.42
C LEU A 190 12.67 -7.73 16.48
N ASN A 191 13.34 -6.67 16.91
CA ASN A 191 14.34 -5.99 16.07
C ASN A 191 15.57 -6.86 15.77
N GLU A 192 15.93 -7.78 16.66
CA GLU A 192 16.97 -8.79 16.38
C GLU A 192 16.52 -9.82 15.33
N ALA A 193 15.23 -10.19 15.36
CA ALA A 193 14.66 -11.19 14.46
C ALA A 193 14.28 -10.64 13.08
N LEU A 194 13.97 -9.34 12.99
CA LEU A 194 13.48 -8.68 11.78
C LEU A 194 14.62 -8.32 10.80
N PRO A 195 14.33 -8.28 9.49
CA PRO A 195 15.24 -7.69 8.50
C PRO A 195 15.50 -6.21 8.80
N ARG A 196 16.67 -5.69 8.41
CA ARG A 196 17.09 -4.30 8.61
C ARG A 196 16.14 -3.23 8.04
N ASP A 197 15.25 -3.61 7.13
CA ASP A 197 14.26 -2.69 6.55
C ASP A 197 13.12 -2.38 7.49
N LEU A 198 12.82 -3.29 8.43
CA LEU A 198 11.73 -3.17 9.39
C LEU A 198 12.34 -2.82 10.75
N HIS A 199 11.74 -1.84 11.43
CA HIS A 199 12.15 -1.43 12.76
C HIS A 199 10.93 -1.26 13.66
N VAL A 200 10.91 -1.96 14.79
CA VAL A 200 9.90 -1.84 15.84
C VAL A 200 10.34 -0.77 16.82
N TYR A 201 9.56 0.29 16.93
CA TYR A 201 9.82 1.38 17.87
C TYR A 201 9.28 1.08 19.26
N ALA A 202 8.14 0.40 19.35
CA ALA A 202 7.50 0.09 20.62
C ALA A 202 6.53 -1.10 20.54
N VAL A 203 6.40 -1.81 21.64
CA VAL A 203 5.34 -2.79 21.90
C VAL A 203 4.54 -2.29 23.10
N VAL A 204 3.22 -2.12 22.94
CA VAL A 204 2.38 -1.50 23.96
C VAL A 204 1.27 -2.46 24.37
N PRO A 205 1.07 -2.77 25.66
CA PRO A 205 -0.06 -3.59 26.10
C PRO A 205 -1.36 -2.77 25.98
N VAL A 206 -2.35 -3.32 25.28
CA VAL A 206 -3.62 -2.61 24.99
C VAL A 206 -4.82 -3.35 25.55
N THR A 207 -5.99 -2.70 25.52
CA THR A 207 -7.23 -3.35 25.94
C THR A 207 -7.59 -4.50 24.99
N ARG A 208 -8.29 -5.52 25.48
CA ARG A 208 -8.69 -6.69 24.67
C ARG A 208 -9.56 -6.32 23.47
N SER A 209 -10.32 -5.23 23.55
CA SER A 209 -11.20 -4.75 22.50
C SER A 209 -10.53 -3.80 21.50
N PHE A 210 -9.24 -3.47 21.70
CA PHE A 210 -8.52 -2.61 20.77
C PHE A 210 -8.38 -3.27 19.40
N ASN A 211 -8.74 -2.53 18.35
CA ASN A 211 -8.55 -2.88 16.96
C ASN A 211 -7.83 -1.72 16.26
N ALA A 212 -6.63 -1.98 15.75
CA ALA A 212 -5.77 -0.96 15.15
C ALA A 212 -6.47 -0.17 14.02
N TYR A 213 -7.29 -0.83 13.18
CA TYR A 213 -8.00 -0.16 12.10
C TYR A 213 -9.13 0.75 12.61
N LEU A 214 -10.00 0.20 13.45
CA LEU A 214 -11.23 0.88 13.91
C LEU A 214 -10.94 1.99 14.93
N ASN A 215 -9.84 1.87 15.67
CA ASN A 215 -9.43 2.86 16.66
C ASN A 215 -8.48 3.93 16.11
N CYS A 216 -8.00 3.80 14.87
CA CYS A 216 -7.22 4.82 14.18
C CYS A 216 -8.13 5.97 13.71
N GLY A 217 -7.98 7.13 14.34
CA GLY A 217 -8.77 8.34 14.10
C GLY A 217 -8.28 9.21 12.94
N GLY A 218 -7.03 9.06 12.51
CA GLY A 218 -6.43 9.83 11.42
C GLY A 218 -5.15 9.20 10.91
N ARG A 219 -4.77 9.56 9.69
CA ARG A 219 -3.52 9.14 9.03
C ARG A 219 -2.83 10.38 8.49
N ARG A 220 -1.52 10.46 8.69
CA ARG A 220 -0.67 11.45 8.02
C ARG A 220 0.21 10.75 7.00
N TYR A 221 0.26 11.32 5.81
CA TYR A 221 1.16 10.90 4.75
C TYR A 221 2.15 12.00 4.45
N GLU A 222 3.32 11.60 3.98
CA GLU A 222 4.31 12.49 3.41
C GLU A 222 4.46 12.20 1.92
N TYR A 223 4.65 13.25 1.14
CA TYR A 223 5.05 13.17 -0.25
C TYR A 223 6.26 14.07 -0.50
N TYR A 224 7.35 13.48 -1.01
CA TYR A 224 8.54 14.23 -1.42
C TYR A 224 8.43 14.53 -2.90
N LEU A 225 8.22 15.81 -3.23
CA LEU A 225 7.92 16.26 -4.59
C LEU A 225 9.09 17.10 -5.14
N PRO A 226 9.70 16.70 -6.27
CA PRO A 226 10.65 17.55 -6.97
C PRO A 226 10.03 18.89 -7.38
N THR A 227 10.67 20.00 -7.05
CA THR A 227 10.07 21.32 -7.21
C THR A 227 9.87 21.74 -8.66
N PHE A 228 10.61 21.15 -9.59
CA PHE A 228 10.41 21.36 -11.03
C PHE A 228 9.02 20.93 -11.51
N SER A 229 8.26 20.14 -10.74
CA SER A 229 6.87 19.83 -11.08
C SER A 229 5.89 20.95 -10.71
N LEU A 230 6.35 22.00 -10.02
CA LEU A 230 5.54 23.12 -9.53
C LEU A 230 5.76 24.40 -10.34
N MET A 231 6.40 24.29 -11.51
CA MET A 231 6.61 25.37 -12.45
C MET A 231 5.29 26.09 -12.80
N THR A 232 5.39 27.40 -13.04
CA THR A 232 4.31 28.18 -13.67
C THR A 232 4.10 27.71 -15.11
N ARG A 233 2.98 28.10 -15.73
CA ARG A 233 2.69 27.79 -17.13
C ARG A 233 3.85 28.12 -18.07
N THR A 234 4.41 29.32 -17.95
CA THR A 234 5.49 29.78 -18.84
C THR A 234 6.76 28.97 -18.66
N GLU A 235 7.17 28.72 -17.42
CA GLU A 235 8.35 27.91 -17.11
C GLU A 235 8.18 26.46 -17.58
N TYR A 236 7.02 25.87 -17.30
CA TYR A 236 6.71 24.50 -17.71
C TYR A 236 6.75 24.33 -19.22
N SER A 237 6.09 25.21 -19.99
CA SER A 237 6.12 25.17 -21.45
C SER A 237 7.54 25.32 -22.00
N THR A 238 8.32 26.25 -21.43
CA THR A 238 9.69 26.52 -21.88
C THR A 238 10.65 25.37 -21.56
N ALA A 239 10.55 24.79 -20.36
CA ALA A 239 11.48 23.77 -19.90
C ALA A 239 11.20 22.39 -20.54
N TYR A 240 9.93 22.00 -20.69
CA TYR A 240 9.56 20.68 -21.19
C TYR A 240 9.25 20.62 -22.69
N PHE A 241 8.91 21.76 -23.31
CA PHE A 241 8.55 21.85 -24.73
C PHE A 241 9.21 23.04 -25.44
N PRO A 242 10.55 23.23 -25.33
CA PRO A 242 11.22 24.28 -26.08
C PRO A 242 11.16 24.00 -27.58
N PRO A 243 11.24 25.02 -28.45
CA PRO A 243 11.23 24.84 -29.92
C PRO A 243 12.35 23.92 -30.45
N SER A 244 13.46 23.79 -29.72
CA SER A 244 14.60 22.92 -30.05
C SER A 244 14.33 21.44 -29.83
N LEU A 245 13.30 21.11 -29.06
CA LEU A 245 12.87 19.75 -28.78
C LEU A 245 11.69 19.47 -29.71
N ALA A 246 11.82 18.47 -30.59
CA ALA A 246 10.76 18.13 -31.54
C ALA A 246 9.41 18.02 -30.80
N PRO A 247 8.32 18.58 -31.34
CA PRO A 247 7.00 18.45 -30.73
C PRO A 247 6.64 16.98 -30.78
N SER A 248 6.92 16.25 -29.69
CA SER A 248 6.45 14.88 -29.55
C SER A 248 4.94 14.99 -29.34
N GLN A 249 4.19 14.97 -30.43
CA GLN A 249 2.82 14.53 -30.44
C GLN A 249 2.89 13.00 -30.59
N PRO A 250 3.11 12.24 -29.49
CA PRO A 250 3.00 10.80 -29.57
C PRO A 250 1.66 10.49 -30.19
N THR A 251 1.68 9.64 -31.20
CA THR A 251 0.46 9.20 -31.88
C THR A 251 -0.50 8.60 -30.84
N LEU A 252 -1.80 8.60 -31.13
CA LEU A 252 -2.77 7.97 -30.23
C LEU A 252 -2.41 6.50 -29.93
N ARG A 253 -1.79 5.82 -30.91
CA ARG A 253 -1.23 4.48 -30.76
C ARG A 253 -0.07 4.41 -29.77
N GLU A 254 0.85 5.38 -29.78
CA GLU A 254 1.98 5.48 -28.83
C GLU A 254 1.54 5.75 -27.39
N VAL A 255 0.45 6.49 -27.19
CA VAL A 255 -0.16 6.71 -25.86
C VAL A 255 -1.14 5.60 -25.46
N GLY A 256 -1.24 4.51 -26.24
CA GLY A 256 -2.05 3.34 -25.94
C GLY A 256 -3.54 3.48 -26.25
N PHE A 257 -3.95 4.54 -26.95
CA PHE A 257 -5.31 4.72 -27.43
C PHE A 257 -5.52 3.93 -28.74
N VAL A 258 -6.34 2.88 -28.65
CA VAL A 258 -6.81 2.12 -29.83
C VAL A 258 -8.29 2.42 -30.02
N PRO A 259 -8.69 3.13 -31.09
CA PRO A 259 -10.10 3.35 -31.40
C PRO A 259 -10.86 2.02 -31.42
N GLY A 260 -12.01 1.94 -30.72
CA GLY A 260 -12.90 0.77 -30.75
C GLY A 260 -12.71 -0.30 -29.67
N LYS A 261 -11.62 -0.29 -28.86
CA LYS A 261 -11.43 -1.32 -27.82
C LYS A 261 -12.27 -1.13 -26.54
N HIS A 262 -12.90 0.04 -26.39
CA HIS A 262 -13.81 0.36 -25.28
C HIS A 262 -15.28 0.51 -25.68
N SER A 263 -15.62 0.27 -26.95
CA SER A 263 -17.01 0.01 -27.33
C SER A 263 -17.34 -1.43 -26.93
N LYS A 264 -18.22 -1.61 -25.96
CA LYS A 264 -18.86 -2.91 -25.71
C LYS A 264 -19.87 -3.23 -26.81
N HIS A 265 -19.48 -3.28 -28.07
CA HIS A 265 -20.27 -3.93 -29.12
C HIS A 265 -19.35 -4.52 -30.18
N GLY A 266 -19.27 -5.86 -30.23
CA GLY A 266 -18.72 -6.63 -31.35
C GLY A 266 -17.29 -7.16 -31.16
N ALA A 267 -17.10 -8.17 -30.31
CA ALA A 267 -15.91 -9.04 -30.42
C ALA A 267 -16.25 -10.25 -31.33
N PRO A 268 -15.36 -10.68 -32.24
CA PRO A 268 -15.55 -11.94 -32.95
C PRO A 268 -15.51 -13.11 -31.96
N ARG A 269 -16.45 -14.03 -32.14
CA ARG A 269 -16.72 -15.16 -31.25
C ARG A 269 -15.47 -16.05 -31.15
N PRO A 270 -14.89 -16.28 -29.94
CA PRO A 270 -13.85 -17.28 -29.80
C PRO A 270 -14.45 -18.67 -30.01
N THR A 271 -13.66 -19.56 -30.60
CA THR A 271 -13.98 -20.97 -30.79
C THR A 271 -14.42 -21.61 -29.47
N PRO A 272 -15.44 -22.49 -29.47
CA PRO A 272 -15.96 -23.07 -28.24
C PRO A 272 -14.88 -23.90 -27.54
N ALA A 273 -14.54 -23.49 -26.33
CA ALA A 273 -13.70 -24.24 -25.40
C ALA A 273 -14.39 -25.56 -25.02
N THR A 274 -13.61 -26.60 -24.75
CA THR A 274 -14.13 -27.90 -24.32
C THR A 274 -14.78 -27.78 -22.93
N ASP A 275 -15.74 -28.66 -22.63
CA ASP A 275 -16.50 -28.65 -21.37
C ASP A 275 -15.59 -28.70 -20.12
N GLU A 276 -14.39 -29.29 -20.23
CA GLU A 276 -13.38 -29.34 -19.16
C GLU A 276 -12.74 -27.98 -18.85
N GLU A 277 -12.48 -27.14 -19.87
CA GLU A 277 -11.92 -25.80 -19.68
C GLU A 277 -12.94 -24.83 -19.07
N GLU A 278 -14.23 -25.00 -19.41
CA GLU A 278 -15.31 -24.19 -18.87
C GLU A 278 -15.57 -24.52 -17.39
N GLU A 279 -15.46 -25.79 -16.99
CA GLU A 279 -15.59 -26.20 -15.60
C GLU A 279 -14.42 -25.71 -14.73
N ALA A 280 -13.18 -25.76 -15.26
CA ALA A 280 -12.00 -25.20 -14.60
C ALA A 280 -12.11 -23.68 -14.40
N ARG A 281 -12.70 -22.97 -15.37
CA ARG A 281 -12.95 -21.52 -15.30
C ARG A 281 -14.05 -21.17 -14.30
N ARG A 282 -15.13 -21.96 -14.23
CA ARG A 282 -16.20 -21.82 -13.21
C ARG A 282 -15.66 -22.03 -11.78
N ARG A 283 -14.74 -22.99 -11.58
CA ARG A 283 -14.07 -23.19 -10.27
C ARG A 283 -13.18 -22.01 -9.87
N ARG A 284 -12.43 -21.40 -10.81
CA ARG A 284 -11.63 -20.18 -10.54
C ARG A 284 -12.50 -18.97 -10.21
N TYR A 285 -13.62 -18.78 -10.92
CA TYR A 285 -14.52 -17.66 -10.70
C TYR A 285 -15.29 -17.76 -9.38
N ALA A 286 -15.71 -18.96 -8.98
CA ALA A 286 -16.36 -19.21 -7.69
C ALA A 286 -15.44 -18.93 -6.49
N ASN A 287 -14.12 -19.17 -6.65
CA ASN A 287 -13.12 -18.86 -5.63
C ASN A 287 -12.75 -17.37 -5.55
N SER A 288 -12.82 -16.65 -6.67
CA SER A 288 -12.61 -15.18 -6.73
C SER A 288 -13.79 -14.40 -6.15
N ALA A 289 -15.03 -14.79 -6.48
CA ALA A 289 -16.24 -14.12 -6.01
C ALA A 289 -16.49 -14.24 -4.49
N ARG A 290 -15.87 -15.21 -3.81
CA ARG A 290 -15.89 -15.31 -2.34
C ARG A 290 -14.90 -14.39 -1.64
N LYS A 291 -13.88 -13.86 -2.33
CA LYS A 291 -12.86 -12.94 -1.76
C LYS A 291 -13.20 -11.45 -1.89
N SER A 292 -14.18 -11.04 -2.71
CA SER A 292 -14.52 -9.62 -2.91
C SER A 292 -15.58 -9.04 -1.97
N LYS A 293 -16.19 -9.84 -1.09
CA LYS A 293 -17.02 -9.31 0.00
C LYS A 293 -16.14 -8.92 1.18
N GLY A 294 -15.64 -7.68 1.15
CA GLY A 294 -15.05 -7.02 2.30
C GLY A 294 -15.97 -7.17 3.52
N HIS A 295 -15.46 -7.80 4.57
CA HIS A 295 -16.17 -7.99 5.82
C HIS A 295 -16.22 -6.66 6.57
N PHE A 296 -17.22 -5.83 6.28
CA PHE A 296 -17.62 -4.74 7.18
C PHE A 296 -18.32 -5.37 8.41
N PRO A 297 -17.83 -5.17 9.64
CA PRO A 297 -18.59 -5.54 10.83
C PRO A 297 -19.88 -4.72 10.86
N LYS A 298 -21.03 -5.38 10.67
CA LYS A 298 -22.34 -4.75 10.86
C LYS A 298 -22.46 -4.32 12.32
N ARG A 299 -22.46 -3.01 12.58
CA ARG A 299 -22.90 -2.41 13.85
C ARG A 299 -24.28 -2.99 14.19
N LYS A 300 -24.40 -3.79 15.25
CA LYS A 300 -25.69 -4.16 15.84
C LYS A 300 -26.40 -2.87 16.25
N LYS A 301 -27.62 -2.69 15.74
CA LYS A 301 -28.47 -1.51 15.97
C LYS A 301 -28.79 -1.37 17.46
N ALA A 302 -28.28 -0.33 18.10
CA ALA A 302 -28.92 0.30 19.25
C ALA A 302 -29.74 1.49 18.72
N LYS A 303 -30.93 1.21 18.20
CA LYS A 303 -31.96 2.22 17.90
C LYS A 303 -33.34 1.59 18.10
N ALA A 304 -33.57 1.15 19.33
CA ALA A 304 -34.86 0.78 19.87
C ALA A 304 -34.94 1.38 21.28
N ALA A 305 -34.92 2.71 21.37
CA ALA A 305 -35.14 3.47 22.62
C ALA A 305 -35.33 4.99 22.40
N ALA A 306 -35.72 5.46 21.20
CA ALA A 306 -35.76 6.91 20.92
C ALA A 306 -36.89 7.40 20.01
N CYS A 307 -37.92 6.58 19.75
CA CYS A 307 -39.15 7.03 19.06
C CYS A 307 -40.34 6.33 19.70
N ALA A 308 -40.61 6.65 20.96
CA ALA A 308 -41.81 6.21 21.67
C ALA A 308 -42.26 7.25 22.70
N VAL A 309 -42.07 8.54 22.43
CA VAL A 309 -42.76 9.64 23.11
C VAL A 309 -42.72 10.83 22.14
N GLU A 310 -43.73 10.94 21.27
CA GLU A 310 -44.30 12.21 20.78
C GLU A 310 -45.31 11.91 19.65
N ALA A 311 -46.59 11.98 20.04
CA ALA A 311 -47.76 12.38 19.24
C ALA A 311 -48.04 11.61 17.93
N ALA A 312 -49.05 10.76 17.78
CA ALA A 312 -50.30 10.58 18.52
C ALA A 312 -51.08 11.87 18.79
N THR A 313 -51.28 12.72 17.78
CA THR A 313 -52.48 13.57 17.72
C THR A 313 -52.78 14.01 16.28
N LEU A 314 -54.05 13.87 15.92
CA LEU A 314 -54.78 14.52 14.82
C LEU A 314 -54.85 13.81 13.45
N ARG A 315 -55.92 13.02 13.34
CA ARG A 315 -56.71 12.69 12.14
C ARG A 315 -57.24 13.96 11.44
N ALA A 316 -57.27 13.96 10.10
CA ALA A 316 -58.47 14.14 9.25
C ALA A 316 -58.06 14.49 7.80
N ALA A 317 -58.83 13.99 6.83
CA ALA A 317 -58.81 14.30 5.38
C ALA A 317 -60.20 14.88 4.99
N PRO A 318 -60.56 15.25 3.73
CA PRO A 318 -59.90 15.88 2.55
C PRO A 318 -60.80 17.08 2.04
N PRO A 319 -61.10 17.38 0.74
CA PRO A 319 -60.39 17.44 -0.56
C PRO A 319 -60.54 18.81 -1.34
N ASP A 320 -59.88 18.89 -2.52
CA ASP A 320 -60.30 19.54 -3.80
C ASP A 320 -60.15 21.05 -4.10
N LEU A 321 -60.01 21.33 -5.42
CA LEU A 321 -60.19 22.58 -6.22
C LEU A 321 -58.96 23.24 -6.88
N ALA A 322 -58.83 23.01 -8.20
CA ALA A 322 -58.32 23.96 -9.21
C ALA A 322 -59.27 23.87 -10.43
N PRO A 323 -59.67 24.98 -11.10
CA PRO A 323 -58.93 25.55 -12.26
C PRO A 323 -59.17 27.10 -12.38
N PRO A 324 -59.04 27.87 -13.51
CA PRO A 324 -58.70 27.49 -14.90
C PRO A 324 -57.98 28.54 -15.84
N HIS A 325 -57.77 28.12 -17.13
CA HIS A 325 -57.84 28.88 -18.43
C HIS A 325 -56.83 30.02 -18.73
N THR A 326 -56.35 30.35 -19.94
CA THR A 326 -56.61 30.10 -21.40
C THR A 326 -55.39 30.70 -22.17
N SER A 327 -54.96 30.31 -23.38
CA SER A 327 -55.64 30.40 -24.69
C SER A 327 -54.73 29.84 -25.81
N SER A 328 -55.40 29.40 -26.88
CA SER A 328 -54.99 28.73 -28.13
C SER A 328 -54.62 29.78 -29.23
N PRO A 329 -54.58 29.51 -30.58
CA PRO A 329 -54.90 28.27 -31.32
C PRO A 329 -54.17 27.94 -32.66
N PHE A 330 -54.58 26.79 -33.25
CA PHE A 330 -54.70 26.41 -34.69
C PHE A 330 -53.42 26.20 -35.53
N SER A 331 -53.33 25.35 -36.57
CA SER A 331 -54.16 24.30 -37.20
C SER A 331 -53.26 23.49 -38.16
N SER A 332 -53.82 22.44 -38.74
CA SER A 332 -53.31 21.25 -39.44
C SER A 332 -52.77 21.32 -40.89
N SER A 333 -52.16 20.17 -41.28
CA SER A 333 -52.07 19.53 -42.63
C SER A 333 -50.94 20.01 -43.57
N ALA A 334 -50.32 19.25 -44.48
CA ALA A 334 -50.24 17.81 -44.85
C ALA A 334 -49.02 17.60 -45.81
N VAL A 335 -48.62 16.34 -45.97
CA VAL A 335 -47.64 15.61 -46.86
C VAL A 335 -47.66 16.02 -48.37
N PRO A 336 -46.87 15.46 -49.37
CA PRO A 336 -45.80 14.42 -49.38
C PRO A 336 -44.63 14.53 -50.44
N ALA A 337 -43.77 13.48 -50.46
CA ALA A 337 -43.26 12.70 -51.64
C ALA A 337 -41.73 12.67 -51.93
N GLY A 338 -41.19 11.45 -52.14
CA GLY A 338 -39.86 11.13 -52.69
C GLY A 338 -39.77 11.28 -54.24
N PRO A 339 -38.80 10.69 -55.00
CA PRO A 339 -38.37 9.28 -54.91
C PRO A 339 -36.90 8.90 -55.33
N MET A 340 -36.53 7.63 -55.03
CA MET A 340 -35.78 6.55 -55.76
C MET A 340 -34.50 6.71 -56.66
N ASN A 341 -33.59 5.73 -56.44
CA ASN A 341 -32.78 4.88 -57.38
C ASN A 341 -31.63 5.51 -58.22
N THR A 342 -30.52 4.86 -58.65
CA THR A 342 -30.16 3.47 -59.11
C THR A 342 -28.62 3.25 -59.17
N SER A 343 -28.15 1.98 -59.04
CA SER A 343 -27.09 1.22 -59.81
C SER A 343 -25.66 1.79 -60.03
N ALA A 344 -24.54 1.09 -60.26
CA ALA A 344 -24.14 -0.29 -60.59
C ALA A 344 -22.61 -0.46 -60.34
N GLN A 345 -22.13 -1.71 -60.42
CA GLN A 345 -20.75 -2.21 -60.29
C GLN A 345 -19.77 -1.73 -61.38
N GLU A 346 -18.45 -1.81 -61.10
CA GLU A 346 -17.44 -2.41 -61.99
C GLU A 346 -16.13 -2.73 -61.22
N ASP A 347 -15.57 -3.92 -61.50
CA ASP A 347 -14.34 -4.50 -60.93
C ASP A 347 -13.10 -4.14 -61.79
N GLY A 348 -11.91 -4.08 -61.18
CA GLY A 348 -10.63 -4.02 -61.88
C GLY A 348 -9.41 -4.20 -60.94
N GLU A 349 -8.72 -5.34 -61.07
CA GLU A 349 -7.42 -5.64 -60.44
C GLU A 349 -6.26 -4.94 -61.19
N VAL A 350 -5.33 -4.32 -60.47
CA VAL A 350 -3.90 -4.20 -60.83
C VAL A 350 -3.06 -4.16 -59.55
N ALA A 351 -1.97 -4.94 -59.53
CA ALA A 351 -0.94 -4.98 -58.49
C ALA A 351 0.19 -3.96 -58.77
N GLU A 352 0.77 -3.35 -57.73
CA GLU A 352 2.22 -3.13 -57.55
C GLU A 352 2.56 -2.19 -56.35
N GLU A 353 3.61 -2.60 -55.61
CA GLU A 353 4.60 -1.82 -54.85
C GLU A 353 4.23 -1.10 -53.53
N GLU A 354 4.73 -1.68 -52.42
CA GLU A 354 4.71 -1.11 -51.06
C GLU A 354 5.84 -0.05 -50.91
N GLU A 355 5.49 1.24 -50.94
CA GLU A 355 6.22 2.31 -50.26
C GLU A 355 5.52 2.61 -48.93
N GLU A 356 6.23 2.46 -47.81
CA GLU A 356 5.76 2.85 -46.47
C GLU A 356 5.70 4.38 -46.35
N THR A 357 4.57 4.98 -46.72
CA THR A 357 4.22 6.35 -46.33
C THR A 357 3.46 6.34 -45.00
N GLU A 358 3.99 7.07 -44.01
CA GLU A 358 3.34 7.32 -42.72
C GLU A 358 1.95 7.95 -42.91
N ASN A 359 0.90 7.19 -42.53
CA ASN A 359 -0.51 7.58 -42.71
C ASN A 359 -0.89 8.82 -41.88
N GLN A 360 -1.01 9.97 -42.56
CA GLN A 360 -1.72 11.17 -42.09
C GLN A 360 -3.23 10.95 -41.90
N ASP A 361 -3.78 9.84 -42.42
CA ASP A 361 -5.22 9.53 -42.38
C ASP A 361 -5.78 9.25 -40.98
N SER A 362 -4.94 8.81 -40.04
CA SER A 362 -5.40 8.47 -38.68
C SER A 362 -5.75 9.69 -37.82
N ASP A 363 -5.17 10.85 -38.12
CA ASP A 363 -5.48 12.12 -37.44
C ASP A 363 -6.79 12.74 -37.98
N MET A 364 -7.07 12.58 -39.28
CA MET A 364 -8.33 13.02 -39.88
C MET A 364 -9.53 12.21 -39.38
N ASP A 365 -9.37 10.89 -39.21
CA ASP A 365 -10.46 10.03 -38.73
C ASP A 365 -10.82 10.30 -37.26
N VAL A 366 -9.83 10.68 -36.44
CA VAL A 366 -10.03 11.04 -35.05
C VAL A 366 -10.59 12.45 -34.92
N GLN A 367 -10.10 13.41 -35.71
CA GLN A 367 -10.68 14.74 -35.77
C GLN A 367 -12.14 14.67 -36.26
N ALA A 368 -12.43 13.83 -37.26
CA ALA A 368 -13.78 13.56 -37.73
C ALA A 368 -14.63 12.79 -36.70
N ALA A 369 -14.04 11.92 -35.87
CA ALA A 369 -14.73 11.25 -34.76
C ALA A 369 -14.99 12.20 -33.58
N LEU A 370 -14.08 13.14 -33.31
CA LEU A 370 -14.22 14.23 -32.33
C LEU A 370 -15.29 15.23 -32.80
N GLU A 371 -15.32 15.56 -34.08
CA GLU A 371 -16.31 16.45 -34.70
C GLU A 371 -17.68 15.78 -34.80
N ARG A 372 -17.76 14.48 -35.15
CA ARG A 372 -19.01 13.70 -35.08
C ARG A 372 -19.54 13.61 -33.64
N ALA A 373 -18.68 13.42 -32.65
CA ALA A 373 -19.06 13.40 -31.24
C ALA A 373 -19.40 14.80 -30.68
N ALA A 374 -18.94 15.87 -31.33
CA ALA A 374 -19.31 17.25 -31.01
C ALA A 374 -20.59 17.72 -31.72
N ALA A 375 -20.97 17.07 -32.83
CA ALA A 375 -22.17 17.37 -33.61
C ALA A 375 -23.45 16.77 -32.99
N ASP A 376 -23.34 15.68 -32.24
CA ASP A 376 -24.41 15.21 -31.36
C ASP A 376 -24.43 16.11 -30.11
N GLY A 377 -25.52 16.88 -29.93
CA GLY A 377 -25.68 17.95 -28.92
C GLY A 377 -25.25 17.60 -27.47
N PRO A 378 -25.19 18.61 -26.57
CA PRO A 378 -24.20 18.73 -25.49
C PRO A 378 -23.98 17.43 -24.72
N CYS A 379 -23.04 16.63 -25.22
CA CYS A 379 -22.66 15.35 -24.67
C CYS A 379 -21.64 15.55 -23.54
N GLU A 380 -22.08 16.14 -22.42
CA GLU A 380 -21.23 16.27 -21.23
C GLU A 380 -21.02 14.93 -20.50
N GLU A 381 -21.89 13.92 -20.71
CA GLU A 381 -21.91 12.69 -19.89
C GLU A 381 -20.98 11.56 -20.37
N HIS A 382 -20.65 11.44 -21.67
CA HIS A 382 -19.88 10.30 -22.19
C HIS A 382 -18.37 10.50 -22.24
N TYR A 383 -17.88 11.73 -22.46
CA TYR A 383 -16.43 11.98 -22.45
C TYR A 383 -15.88 11.85 -21.02
N ALA A 384 -16.48 12.55 -20.05
CA ALA A 384 -15.98 12.60 -18.68
C ALA A 384 -16.02 11.26 -17.93
N THR A 385 -16.80 10.27 -18.39
CA THR A 385 -16.90 8.94 -17.76
C THR A 385 -15.77 8.01 -18.23
N HIS A 386 -15.44 7.97 -19.52
CA HIS A 386 -14.31 7.16 -20.03
C HIS A 386 -12.94 7.62 -19.49
N PHE A 387 -12.79 8.90 -19.17
CA PHE A 387 -11.57 9.49 -18.64
C PHE A 387 -11.28 9.20 -17.15
N HIS A 388 -12.14 8.45 -16.44
CA HIS A 388 -11.93 8.05 -15.04
C HIS A 388 -11.54 6.58 -14.85
N ASP A 389 -11.51 5.79 -15.93
CA ASP A 389 -11.46 4.32 -15.91
C ASP A 389 -10.07 3.73 -16.22
N GLY A 390 -8.97 4.43 -15.91
CA GLY A 390 -7.60 3.91 -16.05
C GLY A 390 -6.88 4.29 -17.36
N LEU A 391 -7.58 4.95 -18.30
CA LEU A 391 -7.02 5.40 -19.59
C LEU A 391 -5.92 6.45 -19.43
N PHE A 392 -5.99 7.31 -18.40
CA PHE A 392 -4.92 8.27 -18.12
C PHE A 392 -3.64 7.58 -17.67
N GLU A 393 -3.77 6.54 -16.87
CA GLU A 393 -2.65 5.81 -16.29
C GLU A 393 -1.85 5.04 -17.35
N SER A 394 -2.49 4.62 -18.45
CA SER A 394 -1.81 4.11 -19.64
C SER A 394 -1.19 5.23 -20.51
N MET A 395 -1.69 6.46 -20.45
CA MET A 395 -1.22 7.61 -21.26
C MET A 395 -0.12 8.46 -20.59
N ILE A 396 0.08 8.34 -19.27
CA ILE A 396 0.84 9.32 -18.45
C ILE A 396 2.34 9.03 -18.27
N LEU A 397 2.93 8.07 -18.98
CA LEU A 397 4.40 7.97 -19.03
C LEU A 397 4.89 7.99 -20.47
N PHE A 398 5.29 9.18 -20.94
CA PHE A 398 6.35 9.31 -21.93
C PHE A 398 7.50 8.43 -21.46
N ARG A 399 7.98 7.59 -22.38
CA ARG A 399 8.99 6.59 -22.06
C ARG A 399 10.34 7.23 -21.75
N THR A 400 10.59 8.43 -22.27
CA THR A 400 11.87 9.10 -22.15
C THR A 400 11.73 10.62 -22.08
N ILE A 401 12.66 11.25 -21.39
CA ILE A 401 13.02 12.66 -21.50
C ILE A 401 14.50 12.69 -21.89
N PRO A 402 14.93 13.49 -22.89
CA PRO A 402 16.35 13.57 -23.24
C PRO A 402 17.18 14.03 -22.03
N ALA A 403 18.33 13.40 -21.79
CA ALA A 403 19.16 13.66 -20.62
C ALA A 403 19.55 15.15 -20.50
N ASP A 404 19.83 15.83 -21.61
CA ASP A 404 20.15 17.26 -21.60
C ASP A 404 18.95 18.14 -21.19
N ALA A 405 17.73 17.77 -21.61
CA ALA A 405 16.51 18.44 -21.19
C ALA A 405 16.24 18.19 -19.70
N MET A 406 16.42 16.94 -19.23
CA MET A 406 16.25 16.63 -17.81
C MET A 406 17.30 17.33 -16.95
N ARG A 407 18.55 17.46 -17.42
CA ARG A 407 19.60 18.22 -16.73
C ARG A 407 19.19 19.69 -16.56
N HIS A 408 18.58 20.30 -17.56
CA HIS A 408 18.05 21.66 -17.44
C HIS A 408 16.91 21.73 -16.41
N VAL A 409 15.95 20.80 -16.47
CA VAL A 409 14.82 20.70 -15.54
C VAL A 409 15.26 20.46 -14.09
N ALA A 410 16.25 19.58 -13.86
CA ALA A 410 16.75 19.23 -12.53
C ALA A 410 17.41 20.40 -11.80
N ASN A 411 17.92 21.38 -12.55
CA ASN A 411 18.52 22.61 -12.01
C ASN A 411 17.49 23.68 -11.63
N TYR A 412 16.19 23.47 -11.90
CA TYR A 412 15.13 24.39 -11.48
C TYR A 412 15.11 24.57 -9.96
N ARG A 413 14.85 25.80 -9.51
CA ARG A 413 14.68 26.15 -8.11
C ARG A 413 13.40 26.95 -7.96
N LEU A 414 12.58 26.60 -6.97
CA LEU A 414 11.25 27.15 -6.78
C LEU A 414 11.31 28.59 -6.25
N ALA A 415 10.72 29.53 -6.98
CA ALA A 415 10.55 30.89 -6.51
C ALA A 415 9.63 30.95 -5.27
N ALA A 416 9.93 31.84 -4.33
CA ALA A 416 9.17 31.98 -3.08
C ALA A 416 7.70 32.36 -3.34
N GLU A 417 7.44 33.23 -4.33
CA GLU A 417 6.10 33.64 -4.72
C GLU A 417 5.26 32.46 -5.22
N GLN A 418 5.87 31.58 -6.00
CA GLN A 418 5.23 30.37 -6.50
C GLN A 418 5.02 29.36 -5.37
N LEU A 419 5.99 29.17 -4.47
CA LEU A 419 5.82 28.33 -3.28
C LEU A 419 4.61 28.76 -2.43
N GLU A 420 4.45 30.06 -2.18
CA GLU A 420 3.31 30.59 -1.45
C GLU A 420 1.99 30.36 -2.18
N ARG A 421 1.98 30.44 -3.52
CA ARG A 421 0.81 30.06 -4.31
C ARG A 421 0.49 28.57 -4.18
N ILE A 422 1.48 27.69 -4.25
CA ILE A 422 1.30 26.25 -4.08
C ILE A 422 0.74 25.93 -2.67
N ARG A 423 1.25 26.59 -1.62
CA ARG A 423 0.72 26.47 -0.25
C ARG A 423 -0.77 26.83 -0.19
N ARG A 424 -1.17 27.96 -0.78
CA ARG A 424 -2.59 28.36 -0.87
C ARG A 424 -3.45 27.33 -1.59
N LEU A 425 -2.99 26.80 -2.73
CA LEU A 425 -3.69 25.75 -3.46
C LEU A 425 -3.93 24.50 -2.61
N PHE A 426 -2.92 24.04 -1.86
CA PHE A 426 -3.10 22.88 -0.97
C PHE A 426 -4.09 23.14 0.16
N HIS A 427 -4.12 24.35 0.73
CA HIS A 427 -5.08 24.71 1.78
C HIS A 427 -6.55 24.64 1.32
N GLU A 428 -6.83 24.73 0.01
CA GLU A 428 -8.20 24.58 -0.51
C GLU A 428 -8.82 23.20 -0.25
N TYR A 429 -8.00 22.17 0.01
CA TYR A 429 -8.49 20.84 0.37
C TYR A 429 -8.93 20.69 1.83
N GLU A 430 -8.52 21.59 2.71
CA GLU A 430 -8.83 21.49 4.14
C GLU A 430 -10.34 21.59 4.40
N GLY A 431 -10.80 20.81 5.39
CA GLY A 431 -12.22 20.68 5.68
C GLY A 431 -12.86 19.44 5.05
N THR A 432 -14.19 19.43 5.05
CA THR A 432 -14.99 18.30 4.56
C THR A 432 -15.52 18.60 3.18
N HIS A 433 -15.11 17.81 2.19
CA HIS A 433 -15.49 18.01 0.79
C HIS A 433 -15.89 16.69 0.13
N CYS A 434 -16.49 16.79 -1.07
CA CYS A 434 -16.78 15.64 -1.92
C CYS A 434 -15.59 15.38 -2.86
N TYR A 435 -14.89 14.26 -2.64
CA TYR A 435 -13.68 13.89 -3.36
C TYR A 435 -13.94 12.87 -4.49
N HIS A 436 -15.13 12.90 -5.11
CA HIS A 436 -15.51 11.91 -6.15
C HIS A 436 -14.61 11.95 -7.39
N ASN A 437 -14.04 13.10 -7.73
CA ASN A 437 -13.06 13.23 -8.81
C ASN A 437 -11.67 12.67 -8.45
N PHE A 438 -11.40 12.47 -7.15
CA PHE A 438 -10.10 12.07 -6.62
C PHE A 438 -10.03 10.56 -6.30
N THR A 439 -10.99 9.76 -6.76
CA THR A 439 -10.91 8.30 -6.65
C THR A 439 -11.46 7.65 -7.92
N PRO A 440 -10.85 6.56 -8.42
CA PRO A 440 -11.44 5.78 -9.51
C PRO A 440 -12.86 5.33 -9.17
N GLY A 441 -13.78 5.42 -10.14
CA GLY A 441 -15.18 5.02 -9.97
C GLY A 441 -16.00 5.83 -8.94
N GLY A 442 -15.43 6.90 -8.36
CA GLY A 442 -16.12 7.75 -7.39
C GLY A 442 -17.40 8.35 -7.97
N ARG A 443 -18.45 8.52 -7.16
CA ARG A 443 -19.74 9.08 -7.58
C ARG A 443 -20.09 10.23 -6.64
N SER A 444 -20.48 11.38 -7.17
CA SER A 444 -20.69 12.60 -6.37
C SER A 444 -21.82 12.50 -5.35
N TYR A 445 -22.80 11.62 -5.60
CA TYR A 445 -23.88 11.31 -4.67
C TYR A 445 -23.51 10.23 -3.63
N ASP A 446 -22.37 9.57 -3.76
CA ASP A 446 -21.95 8.58 -2.76
C ASP A 446 -21.42 9.29 -1.50
N ALA A 447 -22.05 9.02 -0.37
CA ALA A 447 -21.58 9.49 0.94
C ALA A 447 -20.14 9.00 1.22
N SER A 448 -19.75 7.85 0.66
CA SER A 448 -18.40 7.32 0.74
C SER A 448 -17.35 8.17 0.02
N CYS A 449 -17.74 9.17 -0.79
CA CYS A 449 -16.81 10.12 -1.41
C CYS A 449 -16.52 11.36 -0.53
N HIS A 450 -17.21 11.54 0.61
CA HIS A 450 -16.94 12.66 1.49
C HIS A 450 -15.76 12.35 2.42
N ARG A 451 -14.77 13.23 2.45
CA ARG A 451 -13.57 13.06 3.29
C ARG A 451 -13.24 14.36 4.00
N PHE A 452 -12.65 14.21 5.18
CA PHE A 452 -12.22 15.31 6.03
C PHE A 452 -10.70 15.35 6.07
N ILE A 453 -10.14 16.40 5.48
CA ILE A 453 -8.72 16.73 5.55
C ILE A 453 -8.55 17.71 6.70
N ARG A 454 -7.68 17.35 7.65
CA ARG A 454 -7.45 18.12 8.87
C ARG A 454 -6.48 19.27 8.62
N SER A 455 -5.39 18.99 7.93
CA SER A 455 -4.39 19.98 7.55
C SER A 455 -3.53 19.46 6.40
N ILE A 456 -3.01 20.39 5.60
CA ILE A 456 -1.93 20.11 4.64
C ILE A 456 -0.81 21.13 4.86
N THR A 457 0.43 20.68 4.89
CA THR A 457 1.60 21.56 4.98
C THR A 457 2.57 21.28 3.84
N VAL A 458 3.24 22.32 3.35
CA VAL A 458 4.31 22.23 2.36
C VAL A 458 5.55 22.88 2.95
N SER A 459 6.61 22.11 3.13
CA SER A 459 7.88 22.61 3.68
C SER A 459 8.51 23.67 2.79
N ASP A 460 9.49 24.40 3.32
CA ASP A 460 10.45 25.10 2.46
C ASP A 460 11.21 24.08 1.60
N PRO A 461 11.65 24.48 0.39
CA PRO A 461 12.42 23.62 -0.48
C PRO A 461 13.80 23.32 0.13
N PHE A 462 14.28 22.11 -0.11
CA PHE A 462 15.63 21.70 0.24
C PHE A 462 16.25 20.89 -0.90
N VAL A 463 17.57 20.98 -1.04
CA VAL A 463 18.31 20.30 -2.10
C VAL A 463 18.97 19.05 -1.54
N LEU A 464 18.78 17.92 -2.19
CA LEU A 464 19.60 16.73 -1.94
C LEU A 464 20.68 16.60 -3.01
N SER A 465 21.91 16.43 -2.54
CA SER A 465 23.07 16.24 -3.40
C SER A 465 23.25 14.75 -3.74
N PRO A 466 23.69 14.43 -4.97
CA PRO A 466 23.95 13.05 -5.36
C PRO A 466 25.13 12.42 -4.60
N GLU A 467 25.97 13.23 -3.94
CA GLU A 467 27.10 12.80 -3.11
C GLU A 467 26.71 12.43 -1.68
N GLU A 468 25.45 12.61 -1.29
CA GLU A 468 25.01 12.25 0.07
C GLU A 468 25.24 10.78 0.40
N ALA A 469 25.84 10.52 1.56
CA ALA A 469 26.24 9.17 1.97
C ALA A 469 25.07 8.18 2.02
N LEU A 470 23.88 8.62 2.45
CA LEU A 470 22.70 7.76 2.49
C LEU A 470 22.18 7.40 1.10
N LEU A 471 22.28 8.31 0.13
CA LEU A 471 21.93 8.03 -1.25
C LEU A 471 22.88 6.98 -1.85
N GLN A 472 24.19 7.14 -1.63
CA GLN A 472 25.19 6.16 -2.08
C GLN A 472 24.96 4.78 -1.44
N GLN A 473 24.68 4.74 -0.14
CA GLN A 473 24.32 3.50 0.56
C GLN A 473 23.05 2.85 0.00
N SER A 474 22.06 3.66 -0.38
CA SER A 474 20.84 3.19 -1.04
C SER A 474 21.13 2.55 -2.40
N ILE A 475 22.05 3.10 -3.18
CA ILE A 475 22.50 2.51 -4.46
C ILE A 475 23.26 1.20 -4.21
N ASP A 476 24.17 1.18 -3.24
CA ASP A 476 25.01 0.01 -2.95
C ASP A 476 24.21 -1.20 -2.48
N SER A 477 23.12 -0.97 -1.77
CA SER A 477 22.24 -2.02 -1.25
C SER A 477 21.13 -2.46 -2.22
N TRP A 478 20.93 -1.73 -3.33
CA TRP A 478 19.87 -2.01 -4.29
C TRP A 478 20.09 -3.30 -5.08
N SER A 479 19.04 -4.09 -5.31
CA SER A 479 19.11 -5.30 -6.12
C SER A 479 17.82 -5.51 -6.90
N LEU A 480 17.92 -5.77 -8.21
CA LEU A 480 16.76 -5.95 -9.06
C LEU A 480 15.94 -7.19 -8.65
N GLY A 481 16.59 -8.25 -8.16
CA GLY A 481 15.94 -9.51 -7.76
C GLY A 481 15.04 -9.38 -6.53
N ARG A 482 15.16 -8.27 -5.80
CA ARG A 482 14.35 -7.96 -4.61
C ARG A 482 13.63 -6.62 -4.75
N PHE A 483 13.58 -6.04 -5.94
CA PHE A 483 13.01 -4.72 -6.16
C PHE A 483 11.52 -4.81 -6.48
N TYR A 484 10.74 -4.04 -5.73
CA TYR A 484 9.33 -3.82 -5.97
C TYR A 484 9.04 -2.32 -5.94
N SER A 485 8.43 -1.85 -7.01
CA SER A 485 7.97 -0.47 -7.16
C SER A 485 6.44 -0.40 -7.02
N PRO A 486 5.90 0.69 -6.43
CA PRO A 486 4.47 0.99 -6.54
C PRO A 486 4.07 1.44 -7.95
N ASP A 487 5.04 1.83 -8.78
CA ASP A 487 4.84 2.20 -10.18
C ASP A 487 5.41 1.08 -11.08
N GLU A 488 4.53 0.22 -11.63
CA GLU A 488 4.92 -0.99 -12.38
C GLU A 488 5.84 -0.70 -13.58
N ARG A 489 5.70 0.47 -14.21
CA ARG A 489 6.58 0.88 -15.33
C ARG A 489 8.03 1.07 -14.92
N VAL A 490 8.27 1.55 -13.70
CA VAL A 490 9.63 1.67 -13.16
C VAL A 490 10.28 0.30 -13.08
N ALA A 491 9.52 -0.74 -12.72
CA ALA A 491 10.04 -2.10 -12.72
C ALA A 491 10.33 -2.61 -14.15
N ALA A 492 9.44 -2.31 -15.11
CA ALA A 492 9.63 -2.69 -16.51
C ALA A 492 10.88 -2.04 -17.14
N THR A 493 11.18 -0.78 -16.83
CA THR A 493 12.39 -0.10 -17.37
C THR A 493 13.68 -0.77 -16.90
N TYR A 494 13.75 -1.27 -15.67
CA TYR A 494 14.93 -2.04 -15.25
C TYR A 494 15.05 -3.38 -15.98
N GLU A 495 13.93 -4.02 -16.34
CA GLU A 495 13.94 -5.22 -17.18
C GLU A 495 14.44 -4.88 -18.60
N GLU A 496 14.05 -3.73 -19.17
CA GLU A 496 14.55 -3.23 -20.47
C GLU A 496 16.06 -2.93 -20.40
N TRP A 497 16.56 -2.32 -19.33
CA TRP A 497 17.99 -2.02 -19.16
C TRP A 497 18.86 -3.28 -19.15
N VAL A 498 18.32 -4.39 -18.68
CA VAL A 498 18.98 -5.70 -18.73
C VAL A 498 19.09 -6.18 -20.18
N THR A 499 18.09 -5.93 -21.01
CA THR A 499 18.08 -6.30 -22.44
C THR A 499 18.92 -5.37 -23.33
N GLU A 500 19.05 -4.08 -23.00
CA GLU A 500 19.85 -3.12 -23.79
C GLU A 500 21.37 -3.26 -23.59
N GLY A 501 21.81 -3.85 -22.47
CA GLY A 501 23.22 -3.96 -22.06
C GLY A 501 23.96 -5.22 -22.51
N GLU A 502 23.45 -5.93 -23.53
CA GLU A 502 23.91 -7.26 -23.89
C GLU A 502 25.33 -7.30 -24.49
N THR A 503 26.26 -7.89 -23.75
CA THR A 503 27.28 -8.75 -24.36
C THR A 503 26.73 -10.18 -24.37
N ALA A 504 26.86 -10.89 -25.49
CA ALA A 504 26.23 -12.19 -25.78
C ALA A 504 26.38 -13.27 -24.67
N GLY A 505 27.36 -13.16 -23.76
CA GLY A 505 27.52 -14.09 -22.64
C GLY A 505 26.54 -13.91 -21.47
N MET A 506 25.78 -12.81 -21.40
CA MET A 506 24.86 -12.52 -20.28
C MET A 506 23.42 -12.97 -20.55
N GLN A 507 23.06 -13.16 -21.83
CA GLN A 507 21.78 -13.71 -22.28
C GLN A 507 21.62 -15.18 -21.86
N ASP A 508 22.67 -16.00 -21.97
CA ASP A 508 22.64 -17.42 -21.59
C ASP A 508 22.37 -17.63 -20.10
N ALA A 509 22.87 -16.73 -19.23
CA ALA A 509 22.64 -16.78 -17.79
C ALA A 509 21.21 -16.39 -17.39
N LEU A 510 20.57 -15.51 -18.16
CA LEU A 510 19.17 -15.09 -17.94
C LEU A 510 18.18 -16.09 -18.56
N ALA A 511 18.51 -16.68 -19.71
CA ALA A 511 17.72 -17.72 -20.35
C ALA A 511 17.70 -19.01 -19.51
N SER A 512 18.84 -19.41 -18.93
CA SER A 512 18.91 -20.54 -18.00
C SER A 512 18.26 -20.25 -16.63
N ALA A 513 18.14 -18.97 -16.22
CA ALA A 513 17.38 -18.56 -15.04
C ALA A 513 15.86 -18.43 -15.29
N SER A 514 15.40 -18.52 -16.55
CA SER A 514 13.98 -18.48 -16.90
C SER A 514 13.24 -19.78 -16.59
N GLU A 515 13.96 -20.90 -16.45
CA GLU A 515 13.37 -22.23 -16.19
C GLU A 515 13.28 -22.58 -14.70
N GLU A 516 14.09 -21.96 -13.83
CA GLU A 516 14.00 -22.08 -12.38
C GLU A 516 13.54 -20.75 -11.74
N LYS A 517 12.30 -20.73 -11.23
CA LYS A 517 11.57 -19.58 -10.63
C LYS A 517 12.20 -18.93 -9.38
N THR A 518 13.48 -19.18 -9.10
CA THR A 518 14.24 -18.45 -8.10
C THR A 518 15.06 -17.40 -8.84
N ARG A 519 14.54 -16.17 -8.95
CA ARG A 519 15.23 -15.02 -9.58
C ARG A 519 16.52 -14.67 -8.84
N GLN A 520 17.58 -15.48 -8.95
CA GLN A 520 18.92 -15.11 -8.54
C GLN A 520 19.54 -14.33 -9.69
N ILE A 521 19.33 -13.01 -9.68
CA ILE A 521 19.98 -12.12 -10.64
C ILE A 521 21.49 -12.19 -10.38
N PRO A 522 22.31 -12.47 -11.41
CA PRO A 522 23.75 -12.54 -11.26
C PRO A 522 24.33 -11.25 -10.67
N LYS A 523 25.27 -11.35 -9.72
CA LYS A 523 25.83 -10.19 -9.00
C LYS A 523 26.48 -9.15 -9.94
N ASN A 524 27.00 -9.58 -11.08
CA ASN A 524 27.56 -8.71 -12.12
C ASN A 524 26.50 -7.83 -12.78
N VAL A 525 25.26 -8.32 -12.95
CA VAL A 525 24.14 -7.54 -13.51
C VAL A 525 23.76 -6.43 -12.54
N ASP A 526 23.56 -6.75 -11.26
CA ASP A 526 23.27 -5.74 -10.22
C ASP A 526 24.40 -4.69 -10.16
N ALA A 527 25.67 -5.11 -10.24
CA ALA A 527 26.81 -4.19 -10.23
C ALA A 527 26.80 -3.23 -11.44
N ALA A 528 26.50 -3.74 -12.64
CA ALA A 528 26.41 -2.94 -13.85
C ALA A 528 25.24 -1.94 -13.79
N LEU A 529 24.06 -2.38 -13.32
CA LEU A 529 22.89 -1.51 -13.15
C LEU A 529 23.16 -0.40 -12.13
N ARG A 530 23.80 -0.71 -11.00
CA ARG A 530 24.20 0.30 -10.01
C ARG A 530 25.16 1.32 -10.61
N GLU A 531 26.12 0.91 -11.44
CA GLU A 531 27.01 1.88 -12.07
C GLU A 531 26.30 2.73 -13.14
N ARG A 532 25.37 2.15 -13.89
CA ARG A 532 24.49 2.91 -14.81
C ARG A 532 23.69 3.96 -14.04
N MET A 533 23.09 3.60 -12.90
CA MET A 533 22.40 4.54 -12.01
C MET A 533 23.33 5.66 -11.55
N ARG A 534 24.52 5.35 -11.03
CA ARG A 534 25.48 6.37 -10.56
C ARG A 534 25.87 7.32 -11.68
N LYS A 535 26.17 6.79 -12.86
CA LYS A 535 26.54 7.60 -14.02
C LYS A 535 25.41 8.57 -14.39
N HIS A 536 24.18 8.06 -14.54
CA HIS A 536 23.02 8.90 -14.88
C HIS A 536 22.76 9.98 -13.82
N ILE A 537 22.75 9.60 -12.54
CA ILE A 537 22.54 10.53 -11.42
C ILE A 537 23.61 11.63 -11.42
N ARG A 538 24.89 11.27 -11.60
CA ARG A 538 25.97 12.27 -11.69
C ARG A 538 25.81 13.18 -12.90
N ASP A 539 25.47 12.62 -14.06
CA ASP A 539 25.43 13.38 -15.33
C ASP A 539 24.22 14.32 -15.41
N VAL A 540 23.07 13.95 -14.83
CA VAL A 540 21.81 14.72 -14.91
C VAL A 540 21.58 15.57 -13.66
N TYR A 541 21.91 15.05 -12.48
CA TYR A 541 21.58 15.67 -11.18
C TYR A 541 22.81 16.18 -10.41
N ALA A 542 23.91 16.52 -11.11
CA ALA A 542 25.13 17.07 -10.49
C ALA A 542 24.88 18.26 -9.54
N GLY A 543 23.90 19.13 -9.87
CA GLY A 543 23.53 20.28 -9.05
C GLY A 543 22.63 19.95 -7.84
N GLY A 544 22.31 18.68 -7.64
CA GLY A 544 21.30 18.21 -6.70
C GLY A 544 19.87 18.47 -7.17
N ILE A 545 18.94 17.69 -6.61
CA ILE A 545 17.51 17.83 -6.84
C ILE A 545 16.87 18.63 -5.71
N GLU A 546 16.16 19.70 -6.06
CA GLU A 546 15.37 20.46 -5.09
C GLU A 546 13.99 19.82 -4.91
N VAL A 547 13.59 19.62 -3.66
CA VAL A 547 12.35 18.95 -3.29
C VAL A 547 11.62 19.71 -2.19
N VAL A 548 10.29 19.56 -2.16
CA VAL A 548 9.44 19.96 -1.02
C VAL A 548 8.81 18.73 -0.38
N ARG A 549 8.63 18.78 0.94
CA ARG A 549 7.86 17.79 1.70
C ARG A 549 6.43 18.28 1.86
N ILE A 550 5.48 17.52 1.33
CA ILE A 550 4.05 17.76 1.51
C ILE A 550 3.55 16.80 2.59
N GLU A 551 3.05 17.31 3.71
CA GLU A 551 2.39 16.51 4.73
C GLU A 551 0.88 16.65 4.61
N LEU A 552 0.17 15.52 4.51
CA LEU A 552 -1.29 15.49 4.42
C LEU A 552 -1.86 14.74 5.63
N ASP A 553 -2.54 15.45 6.53
CA ASP A 553 -3.24 14.88 7.67
C ASP A 553 -4.75 14.79 7.38
N GLY A 554 -5.28 13.58 7.39
CA GLY A 554 -6.68 13.32 7.10
C GLY A 554 -7.28 12.26 8.00
N GLN A 555 -8.59 12.33 8.22
CA GLN A 555 -9.29 11.30 8.99
C GLN A 555 -9.23 9.92 8.30
N SER A 556 -9.39 9.94 6.97
CA SER A 556 -9.29 8.77 6.09
C SER A 556 -9.05 9.23 4.66
N PHE A 557 -8.52 8.34 3.82
CA PHE A 557 -8.28 8.59 2.39
C PHE A 557 -8.89 7.47 1.55
N MET A 558 -9.38 7.82 0.36
CA MET A 558 -9.79 6.87 -0.67
C MET A 558 -8.60 6.38 -1.49
N LEU A 559 -8.82 5.35 -2.28
CA LEU A 559 -7.84 4.85 -3.23
C LEU A 559 -7.36 6.00 -4.14
N ASN A 560 -6.05 6.17 -4.22
CA ASN A 560 -5.35 7.18 -5.04
C ASN A 560 -5.68 8.66 -4.74
N GLN A 561 -6.44 8.96 -3.68
CA GLN A 561 -6.90 10.31 -3.37
C GLN A 561 -5.75 11.31 -3.25
N ILE A 562 -4.72 10.96 -2.45
CA ILE A 562 -3.57 11.84 -2.22
C ILE A 562 -2.81 12.13 -3.51
N ARG A 563 -2.55 11.09 -4.32
CA ARG A 563 -1.86 11.23 -5.61
C ARG A 563 -2.62 12.14 -6.58
N LYS A 564 -3.95 12.03 -6.62
CA LYS A 564 -4.81 12.92 -7.42
C LYS A 564 -4.84 14.35 -6.87
N MET A 565 -4.85 14.52 -5.55
CA MET A 565 -4.79 15.86 -4.93
C MET A 565 -3.51 16.60 -5.34
N ILE A 566 -2.36 15.94 -5.27
CA ILE A 566 -1.08 16.51 -5.69
C ILE A 566 -1.07 16.76 -7.21
N GLY A 567 -1.55 15.80 -8.01
CA GLY A 567 -1.62 15.94 -9.47
C GLY A 567 -2.48 17.12 -9.92
N ALA A 568 -3.59 17.39 -9.25
CA ALA A 568 -4.44 18.55 -9.53
C ALA A 568 -3.73 19.88 -9.28
N VAL A 569 -2.97 20.00 -8.18
CA VAL A 569 -2.17 21.21 -7.90
C VAL A 569 -1.13 21.45 -8.99
N ILE A 570 -0.43 20.39 -9.42
CA ILE A 570 0.53 20.47 -10.52
C ILE A 570 -0.16 20.90 -11.83
N CYS A 571 -1.31 20.31 -12.18
CA CYS A 571 -2.09 20.73 -13.35
C CYS A 571 -2.46 22.22 -13.30
N ILE A 572 -2.90 22.71 -12.15
CA ILE A 572 -3.31 24.11 -11.96
C ILE A 572 -2.12 25.05 -12.11
N ALA A 573 -0.93 24.67 -11.62
CA ALA A 573 0.29 25.44 -11.81
C ALA A 573 0.74 25.44 -13.28
N ALA A 574 0.84 24.27 -13.89
CA ALA A 574 1.29 24.08 -15.27
C ALA A 574 0.33 24.69 -16.32
N ALA A 575 -0.97 24.74 -16.04
CA ALA A 575 -1.96 25.38 -16.91
C ALA A 575 -2.15 26.88 -16.60
N GLY A 576 -1.64 27.38 -15.48
CA GLY A 576 -1.85 28.78 -15.05
C GLY A 576 -3.30 29.08 -14.65
N LEU A 577 -3.98 28.12 -14.02
CA LEU A 577 -5.38 28.26 -13.60
C LEU A 577 -5.53 29.05 -12.29
N PRO A 578 -6.70 29.63 -12.00
CA PRO A 578 -6.92 30.43 -10.79
C PRO A 578 -6.75 29.65 -9.47
N ASP A 579 -6.39 30.35 -8.40
CA ASP A 579 -6.16 29.75 -7.06
C ASP A 579 -7.40 29.04 -6.49
N GLY A 580 -8.62 29.52 -6.80
CA GLY A 580 -9.89 28.93 -6.36
C GLY A 580 -10.31 27.64 -7.09
N HIS A 581 -9.57 27.21 -8.13
CA HIS A 581 -10.02 26.15 -9.05
C HIS A 581 -10.30 24.80 -8.35
N ILE A 582 -9.59 24.48 -7.27
CA ILE A 582 -9.83 23.25 -6.50
C ILE A 582 -11.24 23.26 -5.90
N ARG A 583 -11.60 24.31 -5.17
CA ARG A 583 -12.89 24.41 -4.47
C ARG A 583 -14.04 24.71 -5.43
N GLU A 584 -13.81 25.63 -6.37
CA GLU A 584 -14.83 26.16 -7.27
C GLU A 584 -15.14 25.22 -8.43
N VAL A 585 -14.28 24.24 -8.72
CA VAL A 585 -14.45 23.31 -9.85
C VAL A 585 -14.26 21.86 -9.42
N LEU A 586 -13.09 21.48 -8.90
CA LEU A 586 -12.75 20.06 -8.74
C LEU A 586 -13.50 19.36 -7.60
N LEU A 587 -13.86 20.09 -6.54
CA LEU A 587 -14.61 19.58 -5.37
C LEU A 587 -16.14 19.73 -5.50
N ARG A 588 -16.62 20.35 -6.58
CA ARG A 588 -18.05 20.52 -6.86
C ARG A 588 -18.70 19.22 -7.30
N LYS A 589 -19.87 18.90 -6.72
CA LYS A 589 -20.58 17.63 -6.94
C LYS A 589 -21.12 17.45 -8.36
N ASP A 590 -21.45 18.55 -9.02
CA ASP A 590 -21.97 18.61 -10.39
C ASP A 590 -20.86 18.51 -11.44
N VAL A 591 -19.59 18.63 -11.04
CA VAL A 591 -18.46 18.61 -11.95
C VAL A 591 -17.79 17.24 -11.96
N ARG A 592 -17.65 16.64 -13.16
CA ARG A 592 -16.84 15.44 -13.38
C ARG A 592 -15.58 15.78 -14.16
N ARG A 593 -14.41 15.61 -13.56
CA ARG A 593 -13.12 15.92 -14.19
C ARG A 593 -12.08 14.85 -13.90
N GLY A 594 -11.41 14.38 -14.95
CA GLY A 594 -10.30 13.43 -14.83
C GLY A 594 -9.09 14.13 -14.23
N ILE A 595 -8.54 13.56 -13.15
CA ILE A 595 -7.37 14.11 -12.45
C ILE A 595 -6.24 13.10 -12.58
N PRO A 596 -5.07 13.48 -13.13
CA PRO A 596 -3.94 12.59 -13.24
C PRO A 596 -3.38 12.23 -11.87
N MET A 597 -2.87 11.02 -11.75
CA MET A 597 -2.18 10.57 -10.54
C MET A 597 -0.69 10.84 -10.72
N VAL A 598 -0.08 11.57 -9.77
CA VAL A 598 1.38 11.64 -9.69
C VAL A 598 1.98 10.26 -9.40
N PRO A 599 3.26 10.00 -9.69
CA PRO A 599 3.93 8.76 -9.31
C PRO A 599 3.78 8.43 -7.81
N ALA A 600 3.72 7.15 -7.47
CA ALA A 600 3.58 6.71 -6.08
C ALA A 600 4.91 6.73 -5.32
N ASN A 601 6.05 6.71 -6.01
CA ASN A 601 7.40 6.71 -5.44
C ASN A 601 7.59 7.72 -4.28
N GLY A 602 7.06 8.95 -4.40
CA GLY A 602 7.19 9.99 -3.37
C GLY A 602 6.36 9.79 -2.11
N LEU A 603 5.35 8.90 -2.11
CA LEU A 603 4.31 8.81 -1.08
C LEU A 603 4.60 7.73 -0.04
N PHE A 604 4.56 8.08 1.25
CA PHE A 604 4.59 7.10 2.34
C PHE A 604 3.78 7.52 3.58
N LEU A 605 3.38 6.53 4.38
CA LEU A 605 2.65 6.76 5.64
C LEU A 605 3.62 7.26 6.71
N SER A 606 3.38 8.42 7.32
CA SER A 606 4.28 8.97 8.34
C SER A 606 3.78 8.82 9.78
N HIS A 607 2.47 8.96 10.01
CA HIS A 607 1.90 8.96 11.36
C HIS A 607 0.46 8.42 11.40
N LEU A 608 0.06 7.90 12.58
CA LEU A 608 -1.28 7.39 12.86
C LEU A 608 -1.82 7.96 14.18
N ASP A 609 -3.02 8.52 14.14
CA ASP A 609 -3.66 9.14 15.31
C ASP A 609 -4.54 8.14 16.07
N PHE A 610 -4.18 7.85 17.32
CA PHE A 610 -4.95 7.04 18.27
C PHE A 610 -5.50 7.84 19.46
N SER A 611 -5.52 9.17 19.38
CA SER A 611 -5.98 10.05 20.47
C SER A 611 -7.40 9.72 20.96
N GLY A 612 -8.28 9.28 20.06
CA GLY A 612 -9.64 8.84 20.41
C GLY A 612 -9.68 7.56 21.26
N TYR A 613 -8.73 6.64 21.05
CA TYR A 613 -8.54 5.48 21.93
C TYR A 613 -7.91 5.91 23.25
N ASN A 614 -6.89 6.76 23.22
CA ASN A 614 -6.17 7.20 24.42
C ASN A 614 -7.11 7.91 25.41
N ARG A 615 -7.92 8.87 24.94
CA ARG A 615 -8.95 9.53 25.78
C ARG A 615 -9.96 8.54 26.36
N ARG A 616 -10.32 7.50 25.60
CA ARG A 616 -11.24 6.46 26.09
C ARG A 616 -10.58 5.61 27.17
N LEU A 617 -9.31 5.25 27.00
CA LEU A 617 -8.54 4.46 27.95
C LEU A 617 -8.39 5.21 29.27
N GLU A 618 -7.97 6.47 29.21
CA GLU A 618 -7.83 7.34 30.37
C GLU A 618 -9.14 7.42 31.16
N ARG A 619 -10.27 7.65 30.49
CA ARG A 619 -11.59 7.70 31.13
C ARG A 619 -12.02 6.38 31.80
N ILE A 620 -11.66 5.21 31.25
CA ILE A 620 -12.04 3.94 31.89
C ILE A 620 -11.13 3.59 33.06
N GLN A 621 -9.88 4.07 33.04
CA GLN A 621 -8.91 3.94 34.13
C GLN A 621 -9.23 4.91 35.28
N SER A 622 -9.72 6.12 34.97
CA SER A 622 -10.15 7.08 36.00
C SER A 622 -11.42 6.62 36.73
N ASN A 623 -12.30 5.88 36.05
CA ASN A 623 -13.61 5.48 36.57
C ASN A 623 -13.62 4.06 37.20
N GLY A 624 -12.45 3.45 37.45
CA GLY A 624 -12.33 2.14 38.12
C GLY A 624 -11.04 1.39 37.76
N LYS A 625 -10.95 0.11 38.14
CA LYS A 625 -9.78 -0.75 37.82
C LYS A 625 -9.73 -1.24 36.36
N ASN A 626 -10.67 -0.82 35.51
CA ASN A 626 -10.76 -1.28 34.12
C ASN A 626 -9.61 -0.74 33.27
N GLY A 627 -8.94 -1.62 32.52
CA GLY A 627 -7.80 -1.22 31.71
C GLY A 627 -6.53 -0.94 32.53
N SER A 628 -6.47 -1.33 33.80
CA SER A 628 -5.23 -1.30 34.58
C SER A 628 -4.09 -2.04 33.85
N GLY A 629 -2.89 -1.47 33.88
CA GLY A 629 -1.71 -2.00 33.20
C GLY A 629 -1.74 -1.91 31.66
N LYS A 630 -2.65 -1.13 31.07
CA LYS A 630 -2.71 -0.86 29.62
C LYS A 630 -2.16 0.52 29.30
N GLY A 631 -1.40 0.61 28.21
CA GLY A 631 -0.79 1.83 27.73
C GLY A 631 -1.65 2.56 26.69
N ALA A 632 -1.48 3.88 26.65
CA ALA A 632 -1.89 4.70 25.53
C ALA A 632 -1.05 4.33 24.29
N LEU A 633 -1.66 4.38 23.10
CA LEU A 633 -0.90 4.32 21.84
C LEU A 633 -0.55 5.74 21.43
N ASP A 634 0.64 6.16 21.79
CA ASP A 634 1.27 7.33 21.22
C ASP A 634 2.43 6.86 20.33
N VAL A 635 2.31 7.10 19.03
CA VAL A 635 3.32 6.68 18.05
C VAL A 635 4.57 7.57 18.07
N GLU A 636 4.52 8.71 18.75
CA GLU A 636 5.65 9.61 18.97
C GLU A 636 6.34 9.30 20.31
N ALA A 637 5.59 9.28 21.42
CA ALA A 637 6.17 9.26 22.77
C ALA A 637 6.95 7.97 23.14
N GLY A 638 6.70 6.86 22.43
CA GLY A 638 7.40 5.58 22.65
C GLY A 638 8.54 5.29 21.67
N ALA A 639 8.82 6.19 20.74
CA ALA A 639 9.86 6.02 19.73
C ALA A 639 11.01 6.98 20.00
N ASP A 640 12.24 6.49 19.91
CA ASP A 640 13.42 7.37 19.89
C ASP A 640 13.33 8.25 18.63
N ALA A 641 13.34 9.57 18.83
CA ALA A 641 13.19 10.54 17.76
C ALA A 641 14.33 10.43 16.73
N ASP A 642 15.55 10.09 17.18
CA ASP A 642 16.71 9.92 16.31
C ASP A 642 16.60 8.63 15.49
N GLU A 643 16.08 7.54 16.08
CA GLU A 643 15.81 6.29 15.35
C GLU A 643 14.78 6.50 14.23
N VAL A 644 13.70 7.22 14.54
CA VAL A 644 12.63 7.53 13.58
C VAL A 644 13.19 8.42 12.48
N GLU A 645 13.90 9.48 12.82
CA GLU A 645 14.45 10.40 11.84
C GLU A 645 15.50 9.69 10.95
N ALA A 646 16.32 8.80 11.51
CA ALA A 646 17.22 7.96 10.73
C ALA A 646 16.45 7.04 9.75
N GLN A 647 15.34 6.44 10.18
CA GLN A 647 14.48 5.65 9.28
C GLN A 647 13.83 6.52 8.19
N ARG A 648 13.37 7.74 8.54
CA ARG A 648 12.84 8.70 7.57
C ARG A 648 13.87 9.01 6.49
N ARG A 649 15.11 9.36 6.88
CA ARG A 649 16.19 9.65 5.93
C ARG A 649 16.54 8.45 5.05
N ARG A 650 16.49 7.23 5.59
CA ARG A 650 16.61 6.00 4.78
C ARG A 650 15.50 5.88 3.73
N ILE A 651 14.24 6.07 4.12
CA ILE A 651 13.10 6.06 3.20
C ILE A 651 13.29 7.13 2.10
N VAL A 652 13.59 8.37 2.51
CA VAL A 652 13.78 9.51 1.59
C VAL A 652 14.94 9.25 0.62
N SER A 653 16.05 8.66 1.07
CA SER A 653 17.17 8.31 0.20
C SER A 653 16.77 7.30 -0.89
N VAL A 654 15.91 6.32 -0.57
CA VAL A 654 15.39 5.35 -1.53
C VAL A 654 14.43 6.03 -2.53
N VAL A 655 13.51 6.86 -2.03
CA VAL A 655 12.57 7.62 -2.86
C VAL A 655 13.33 8.45 -3.88
N LEU A 656 14.35 9.17 -3.45
CA LEU A 656 15.10 10.07 -4.31
C LEU A 656 16.07 9.35 -5.22
N ARG A 657 16.68 8.24 -4.78
CA ARG A 657 17.44 7.34 -5.66
C ARG A 657 16.57 6.90 -6.83
N ASN A 658 15.37 6.42 -6.56
CA ASN A 658 14.44 5.97 -7.60
C ASN A 658 14.03 7.13 -8.52
N GLU A 659 13.73 8.30 -7.94
CA GLU A 659 13.38 9.50 -8.70
C GLU A 659 14.49 9.88 -9.70
N MET A 660 15.74 9.99 -9.21
CA MET A 660 16.88 10.43 -10.02
C MET A 660 17.40 9.34 -10.96
N ALA A 661 17.30 8.05 -10.61
CA ALA A 661 17.74 6.97 -11.49
C ALA A 661 16.85 6.85 -12.73
N GLU A 662 15.57 7.22 -12.62
CA GLU A 662 14.56 6.98 -13.65
C GLU A 662 13.84 8.22 -14.15
N ASP A 663 14.26 9.41 -13.72
CA ASP A 663 13.63 10.70 -14.05
C ASP A 663 12.10 10.65 -13.89
N ILE A 664 11.61 9.99 -12.83
CA ILE A 664 10.21 9.52 -12.74
C ILE A 664 9.23 10.69 -12.90
N MET A 665 9.41 11.77 -12.13
CA MET A 665 8.58 12.95 -12.21
C MET A 665 8.82 13.73 -13.50
N GLY A 666 10.04 13.74 -14.04
CA GLY A 666 10.36 14.39 -15.33
C GLY A 666 9.61 13.75 -16.51
N LYS A 667 9.61 12.42 -16.59
CA LYS A 667 8.84 11.64 -17.57
C LYS A 667 7.33 11.86 -17.40
N TRP A 668 6.85 11.92 -16.14
CA TRP A 668 5.44 12.23 -15.84
C TRP A 668 5.05 13.65 -16.29
N MET A 669 5.86 14.66 -15.97
CA MET A 669 5.64 16.06 -16.36
C MET A 669 5.61 16.23 -17.87
N ARG A 670 6.49 15.55 -18.61
CA ARG A 670 6.45 15.54 -20.08
C ARG A 670 5.12 15.01 -20.62
N SER A 671 4.48 14.09 -19.90
CA SER A 671 3.18 13.47 -20.26
C SER A 671 1.99 14.36 -20.00
N LEU A 672 2.16 15.35 -19.12
CA LEU A 672 1.10 16.19 -18.64
C LEU A 672 0.49 17.06 -19.75
N ARG A 673 1.24 17.43 -20.80
CA ARG A 673 0.72 18.23 -21.93
C ARG A 673 -0.52 17.60 -22.59
N HIS A 674 -0.52 16.29 -22.80
CA HIS A 674 -1.67 15.60 -23.39
C HIS A 674 -2.86 15.55 -22.43
N VAL A 675 -2.58 15.38 -21.13
CA VAL A 675 -3.62 15.38 -20.10
C VAL A 675 -4.29 16.75 -20.01
N LEU A 676 -3.51 17.84 -20.05
CA LEU A 676 -4.05 19.20 -20.04
C LEU A 676 -4.91 19.46 -21.27
N ARG A 677 -4.43 19.07 -22.46
CA ARG A 677 -5.19 19.20 -23.72
C ARG A 677 -6.50 18.41 -23.69
N LEU A 678 -6.44 17.12 -23.32
CA LEU A 678 -7.57 16.20 -23.48
C LEU A 678 -8.55 16.22 -22.29
N ALA A 679 -8.06 16.23 -21.04
CA ALA A 679 -8.92 16.19 -19.85
C ALA A 679 -9.37 17.57 -19.37
N TRP A 680 -8.49 18.56 -19.49
CA TRP A 680 -8.72 19.90 -18.98
C TRP A 680 -9.18 20.87 -20.09
N LYS A 681 -9.14 20.43 -21.36
CA LYS A 681 -9.46 21.24 -22.56
C LYS A 681 -8.65 22.54 -22.59
N HIS A 682 -7.39 22.46 -22.17
CA HIS A 682 -6.50 23.60 -22.06
C HIS A 682 -5.32 23.41 -23.01
N THR A 683 -5.16 24.31 -23.99
CA THR A 683 -4.00 24.33 -24.88
C THR A 683 -2.89 25.18 -24.26
N LEU A 684 -1.64 24.72 -24.44
CA LEU A 684 -0.44 25.48 -24.10
C LEU A 684 0.03 26.18 -25.38
N ASP A 685 -0.87 26.95 -26.00
CA ASP A 685 -0.49 27.83 -27.11
C ASP A 685 0.25 29.06 -26.56
#